data_AF-A0A9D1A415-F1
#
_entry.id   AF-A0A9D1A415-F1
#
_cell.length_a   1.000
_cell.length_b   1.000
_cell.length_c   1.000
_cell.angle_alpha   90.00
_cell.angle_beta   90.00
_cell.angle_gamma   90.00
#
_symmetry.space_group_name_H-M   'P 1'
#
loop_
_entity.id
_entity.type
_entity.pdbx_description
1 polymer ?
#
loop_
_entity_poly.entity_id
_entity_poly.type
_entity_poly.pdbx_seq_one_letter_code
_entity_poly.pdbx_strand_id
1 'polypeptide(L)'
;MKNKGKRVLAAALGLLLAFQSAGQPGFLNNYSGRAYGQTATVDATTLNVRSGPGTGYSLVARLNYGTTVSTIGETTGSDGVLWYQIQYTSGTETKTGYVSSAYLKFPVSYSYDSDFESYLNSQGFPESYKESLRTLHAEHPSWVFRAQHTGLDWTEVIDNESAVGSNLVDSGSISSWKSTEYGAYDWNTGTWTGFDGATWVAASRDIVAYYMDPRNFLNDTYVFQFLLHTYDSSSQTREGLQSLVAGTFLEKEAVSAGTGSGSQETESSSGSETSGSVTGPGQDSSSDGSSGQSLTPGQSVGPGYESSSSQTVTAPSDSSGQTQQNSTGSQDVSLEGPSLTVSERQTSTVALPSVEYGPGMDASVITGDTTGSVSESPAPSGQSYVDILMNAAAQSGVNPYVLGAMILQEQGNGTSGSISGVTSGYEGYYNFFNIGAYASDGMSPVTRGLWYASQSGSYGRPWDSIEKSIVGGALYYGENFVKQGQDTFYLKKFNVQGNNLYKHQYMTNVEAAAGEGAKLSRAYTDEMKTQALTFKIPVFNNMPETACAKPAIDGSPNNKLSSLSVEGYTLTPTFSMDTESYDVIVNPSVSAVSVSAAAIDSKATVSGTGTVSLQSGANTISITVTAENGDVRTYQLNVVRQADAPVVTVDPGTGQSGNSVQIIGPGQTDGPGSSSSGSSSSNSSVSQSGPGAETSASSSGLEGATGVGQPATATRPAGETSGASVATEAPGATAAPETTAAETTAAPETTAAPETTAASSQSGSPGSGDCNGDGQVSMLDVMLIRQHVLGQSSLSGSAASAADVNGDGAITSADADALQSRILGS
;
A
#
# COMPACT_ATOMS: atom_id res chain seq x y z
N MET A 1 -23.02 -61.02 -2.48
CA MET A 1 -23.52 -60.08 -3.50
C MET A 1 -22.75 -58.77 -3.38
N LYS A 2 -22.13 -58.33 -4.49
CA LYS A 2 -21.65 -56.97 -4.92
C LYS A 2 -21.04 -56.02 -3.85
N ASN A 3 -19.70 -55.82 -3.84
CA ASN A 3 -18.86 -54.86 -4.60
C ASN A 3 -19.05 -53.38 -4.20
N LYS A 4 -18.09 -52.80 -3.45
CA LYS A 4 -16.88 -52.04 -3.88
C LYS A 4 -17.16 -50.55 -4.13
N GLY A 5 -16.58 -49.69 -3.29
CA GLY A 5 -16.37 -48.27 -3.54
C GLY A 5 -15.08 -47.81 -2.85
N LYS A 6 -14.04 -47.51 -3.64
CA LYS A 6 -12.75 -46.91 -3.25
C LYS A 6 -12.52 -45.66 -4.11
N ARG A 7 -12.21 -44.53 -3.45
CA ARG A 7 -11.16 -43.52 -3.74
C ARG A 7 -11.24 -42.58 -4.97
N VAL A 8 -10.50 -41.45 -4.83
CA VAL A 8 -10.05 -40.37 -5.77
C VAL A 8 -10.94 -39.12 -5.70
N LEU A 9 -10.59 -37.93 -5.17
CA LEU A 9 -9.42 -37.02 -5.14
C LEU A 9 -9.03 -36.41 -6.52
N ALA A 10 -9.04 -35.08 -6.63
CA ALA A 10 -8.58 -34.22 -7.74
C ALA A 10 -9.52 -33.99 -8.94
N ALA A 11 -10.00 -32.74 -9.09
CA ALA A 11 -10.17 -31.97 -10.35
C ALA A 11 -11.20 -30.81 -10.16
N ALA A 12 -10.72 -29.64 -9.72
CA ALA A 12 -11.45 -28.37 -9.88
C ALA A 12 -10.49 -27.19 -10.11
N LEU A 13 -9.35 -27.47 -10.76
CA LEU A 13 -8.43 -26.47 -11.30
C LEU A 13 -8.19 -26.86 -12.76
N GLY A 14 -8.64 -26.04 -13.70
CA GLY A 14 -8.38 -26.20 -15.13
C GLY A 14 -9.60 -26.52 -15.99
N LEU A 15 -10.35 -25.48 -16.40
CA LEU A 15 -11.04 -25.44 -17.70
C LEU A 15 -11.60 -24.03 -17.98
N LEU A 16 -10.75 -23.11 -18.45
CA LEU A 16 -11.13 -22.11 -19.45
C LEU A 16 -9.90 -21.60 -20.23
N LEU A 17 -9.08 -22.53 -20.73
CA LEU A 17 -8.04 -22.28 -21.73
C LEU A 17 -8.20 -23.33 -22.83
N ALA A 18 -9.03 -23.02 -23.83
CA ALA A 18 -8.98 -23.59 -25.18
C ALA A 18 -10.13 -23.04 -26.03
N PHE A 19 -9.92 -21.93 -26.72
CA PHE A 19 -10.46 -21.71 -28.07
C PHE A 19 -9.48 -20.79 -28.82
N GLN A 20 -8.42 -21.39 -29.38
CA GLN A 20 -7.77 -20.86 -30.57
C GLN A 20 -8.36 -21.60 -31.77
N SER A 21 -8.94 -20.87 -32.71
CA SER A 21 -9.06 -21.29 -34.09
C SER A 21 -8.62 -20.15 -35.00
N ALA A 22 -7.85 -20.53 -36.03
CA ALA A 22 -7.04 -19.67 -36.88
C ALA A 22 -7.78 -19.13 -38.12
N GLY A 23 -7.30 -17.97 -38.62
CA GLY A 23 -7.48 -17.41 -39.98
C GLY A 23 -8.70 -16.48 -40.13
N GLN A 24 -8.64 -15.26 -40.66
CA GLN A 24 -7.81 -14.61 -41.71
C GLN A 24 -7.84 -13.07 -41.53
N PRO A 25 -6.96 -12.28 -42.19
CA PRO A 25 -6.84 -10.84 -41.96
C PRO A 25 -7.88 -10.05 -42.76
N GLY A 26 -8.57 -9.14 -42.10
CA GLY A 26 -9.48 -8.19 -42.73
C GLY A 26 -9.47 -6.88 -41.94
N PHE A 27 -8.98 -5.82 -42.57
CA PHE A 27 -9.11 -4.44 -42.14
C PHE A 27 -10.57 -4.11 -41.81
N LEU A 28 -10.89 -3.67 -40.59
CA LEU A 28 -11.96 -2.67 -40.33
C LEU A 28 -11.72 -1.96 -38.99
N ASN A 29 -11.73 -0.63 -39.06
CA ASN A 29 -11.79 0.31 -37.95
C ASN A 29 -13.24 0.38 -37.39
N ASN A 30 -13.38 0.65 -36.09
CA ASN A 30 -14.59 0.77 -35.26
C ASN A 30 -15.97 1.01 -35.92
N TYR A 31 -16.96 0.15 -35.65
CA TYR A 31 -18.29 0.44 -35.05
C TYR A 31 -19.23 -0.80 -35.09
N SER A 32 -19.85 -1.10 -33.95
CA SER A 32 -21.08 -1.91 -33.77
C SER A 32 -21.09 -3.39 -34.23
N GLY A 33 -20.30 -4.24 -33.57
CA GLY A 33 -20.58 -5.67 -33.48
C GLY A 33 -21.11 -5.99 -32.09
N ARG A 34 -22.31 -6.58 -31.97
CA ARG A 34 -22.94 -6.93 -30.69
C ARG A 34 -21.92 -7.62 -29.78
N ALA A 35 -21.67 -7.09 -28.58
CA ALA A 35 -20.73 -7.69 -27.62
C ALA A 35 -21.21 -9.04 -27.05
N TYR A 36 -22.24 -9.66 -27.62
CA TYR A 36 -22.85 -10.87 -27.08
C TYR A 36 -21.89 -12.06 -27.14
N GLY A 37 -21.62 -12.66 -25.97
CA GLY A 37 -20.74 -13.81 -25.81
C GLY A 37 -19.25 -13.50 -25.77
N GLN A 38 -18.85 -12.22 -25.76
CA GLN A 38 -17.44 -11.84 -25.66
C GLN A 38 -16.96 -11.82 -24.21
N THR A 39 -15.68 -12.13 -24.00
CA THR A 39 -15.01 -11.93 -22.71
C THR A 39 -14.41 -10.53 -22.68
N ALA A 40 -14.57 -9.84 -21.56
CA ALA A 40 -13.99 -8.54 -21.29
C ALA A 40 -13.38 -8.51 -19.88
N THR A 41 -12.53 -7.54 -19.62
CA THR A 41 -12.00 -7.25 -18.28
C THR A 41 -12.54 -5.92 -17.78
N VAL A 42 -12.75 -5.82 -16.47
CA VAL A 42 -13.10 -4.56 -15.83
C VAL A 42 -11.93 -3.57 -15.93
N ASP A 43 -12.19 -2.41 -16.53
CA ASP A 43 -11.22 -1.32 -16.73
C ASP A 43 -11.55 -0.10 -15.85
N ALA A 44 -11.85 -0.39 -14.59
CA ALA A 44 -12.06 0.59 -13.53
C ALA A 44 -11.52 0.01 -12.23
N THR A 45 -11.01 0.85 -11.32
CA THR A 45 -10.56 0.41 -9.97
C THR A 45 -11.60 -0.46 -9.30
N THR A 46 -12.84 0.03 -9.29
CA THR A 46 -14.01 -0.67 -8.79
C THR A 46 -15.19 -0.33 -9.69
N LEU A 47 -15.77 -1.35 -10.31
CA LEU A 47 -16.93 -1.24 -11.18
C LEU A 47 -18.20 -1.63 -10.44
N ASN A 48 -19.09 -0.67 -10.29
CA ASN A 48 -20.44 -0.89 -9.77
C ASN A 48 -21.28 -1.66 -10.80
N VAL A 49 -21.72 -2.87 -10.45
CA VAL A 49 -22.67 -3.67 -11.24
C VAL A 49 -24.07 -3.35 -10.77
N ARG A 50 -24.98 -3.05 -11.69
CA ARG A 50 -26.34 -2.59 -11.40
C ARG A 50 -27.41 -3.60 -11.85
N SER A 51 -28.60 -3.49 -11.28
CA SER A 51 -29.75 -4.35 -11.63
C SER A 51 -30.36 -4.04 -13.01
N GLY A 52 -30.03 -2.89 -13.61
CA GLY A 52 -30.49 -2.47 -14.93
C GLY A 52 -29.57 -1.43 -15.59
N PRO A 53 -29.82 -1.08 -16.86
CA PRO A 53 -28.98 -0.21 -17.68
C PRO A 53 -29.20 1.27 -17.34
N GLY A 54 -28.49 1.77 -16.32
CA GLY A 54 -28.53 3.17 -15.90
C GLY A 54 -28.06 3.38 -14.46
N THR A 55 -27.61 4.59 -14.11
CA THR A 55 -27.14 4.92 -12.75
C THR A 55 -28.25 4.98 -11.70
N GLY A 56 -29.52 5.08 -12.11
CA GLY A 56 -30.69 5.03 -11.22
C GLY A 56 -31.05 3.63 -10.72
N TYR A 57 -30.47 2.57 -11.30
CA TYR A 57 -30.72 1.19 -10.86
C TYR A 57 -29.88 0.82 -9.62
N SER A 58 -30.41 -0.07 -8.78
CA SER A 58 -29.76 -0.52 -7.55
C SER A 58 -28.42 -1.21 -7.83
N LEU A 59 -27.45 -1.00 -6.94
CA LEU A 59 -26.16 -1.70 -6.95
C LEU A 59 -26.37 -3.16 -6.53
N VAL A 60 -25.88 -4.10 -7.34
CA VAL A 60 -25.97 -5.55 -7.06
C VAL A 60 -24.62 -6.20 -6.76
N ALA A 61 -23.51 -5.63 -7.24
CA ALA A 61 -22.15 -6.06 -6.92
C ALA A 61 -21.13 -4.96 -7.20
N ARG A 62 -19.89 -5.18 -6.76
CA ARG A 62 -18.72 -4.40 -7.15
C ARG A 62 -17.65 -5.36 -7.65
N LEU A 63 -17.14 -5.10 -8.84
CA LEU A 63 -16.06 -5.88 -9.44
C LEU A 63 -14.78 -5.04 -9.43
N ASN A 64 -13.65 -5.65 -9.09
CA ASN A 64 -12.38 -4.94 -9.08
C ASN A 64 -11.79 -4.89 -10.50
N TYR A 65 -10.88 -3.96 -10.73
CA TYR A 65 -10.05 -3.93 -11.94
C TYR A 65 -9.51 -5.31 -12.32
N GLY A 66 -9.49 -5.63 -13.63
CA GLY A 66 -8.99 -6.89 -14.16
C GLY A 66 -9.95 -8.08 -13.99
N THR A 67 -11.06 -7.93 -13.26
CA THR A 67 -12.07 -8.99 -13.16
C THR A 67 -12.56 -9.36 -14.55
N THR A 68 -12.41 -10.64 -14.92
CA THR A 68 -12.91 -11.15 -16.19
C THR A 68 -14.42 -11.36 -16.13
N VAL A 69 -15.13 -10.87 -17.13
CA VAL A 69 -16.59 -10.98 -17.28
C VAL A 69 -16.93 -11.41 -18.69
N SER A 70 -18.12 -11.99 -18.87
CA SER A 70 -18.67 -12.27 -20.19
C SER A 70 -19.84 -11.35 -20.47
N THR A 71 -19.83 -10.63 -21.59
CA THR A 71 -20.95 -9.80 -22.01
C THR A 71 -22.04 -10.68 -22.62
N ILE A 72 -23.26 -10.62 -22.08
CA ILE A 72 -24.41 -11.45 -22.46
C ILE A 72 -25.58 -10.63 -23.01
N GLY A 73 -25.41 -9.32 -23.14
CA GLY A 73 -26.41 -8.42 -23.69
C GLY A 73 -25.89 -6.99 -23.73
N GLU A 74 -26.57 -6.15 -24.49
CA GLU A 74 -26.28 -4.72 -24.58
C GLU A 74 -27.60 -3.95 -24.63
N THR A 75 -27.67 -2.81 -23.96
CA THR A 75 -28.85 -1.96 -23.92
C THR A 75 -28.40 -0.53 -23.70
N THR A 76 -28.86 0.39 -24.55
CA THR A 76 -28.66 1.82 -24.30
C THR A 76 -29.61 2.26 -23.18
N GLY A 77 -29.05 2.80 -22.11
CA GLY A 77 -29.82 3.29 -20.97
C GLY A 77 -30.60 4.55 -21.30
N SER A 78 -31.47 4.98 -20.38
CA SER A 78 -32.20 6.26 -20.50
C SER A 78 -31.27 7.48 -20.46
N ASP A 79 -30.03 7.29 -20.02
CA ASP A 79 -28.93 8.25 -20.02
C ASP A 79 -28.22 8.36 -21.39
N GLY A 80 -28.64 7.58 -22.39
CA GLY A 80 -27.99 7.53 -23.71
C GLY A 80 -26.67 6.77 -23.73
N VAL A 81 -26.25 6.21 -22.60
CA VAL A 81 -25.00 5.44 -22.47
C VAL A 81 -25.26 3.99 -22.88
N LEU A 82 -24.33 3.36 -23.58
CA LEU A 82 -24.40 1.92 -23.85
C LEU A 82 -24.05 1.14 -22.57
N TRP A 83 -24.94 0.27 -22.11
CA TRP A 83 -24.72 -0.63 -20.98
C TRP A 83 -24.60 -2.08 -21.47
N TYR A 84 -23.61 -2.81 -20.96
CA TYR A 84 -23.51 -4.24 -21.16
C TYR A 84 -24.17 -4.98 -20.01
N GLN A 85 -25.03 -5.95 -20.34
CA GLN A 85 -25.37 -7.00 -19.40
C GLN A 85 -24.20 -7.98 -19.34
N ILE A 86 -23.66 -8.21 -18.16
CA ILE A 86 -22.52 -9.11 -17.93
C ILE A 86 -22.93 -10.33 -17.12
N GLN A 87 -22.16 -11.39 -17.30
CA GLN A 87 -22.10 -12.56 -16.46
C GLN A 87 -20.73 -12.58 -15.75
N TYR A 88 -20.73 -12.81 -14.44
CA TYR A 88 -19.52 -12.82 -13.61
C TYR A 88 -19.65 -13.85 -12.48
N THR A 89 -18.53 -14.28 -11.93
CA THR A 89 -18.48 -15.22 -10.81
C THR A 89 -18.32 -14.48 -9.49
N SER A 90 -19.14 -14.81 -8.49
CA SER A 90 -19.10 -14.28 -7.13
C SER A 90 -19.08 -15.47 -6.16
N GLY A 91 -17.92 -15.76 -5.57
CA GLY A 91 -17.73 -17.01 -4.81
C GLY A 91 -17.83 -18.21 -5.75
N THR A 92 -18.74 -19.15 -5.46
CA THR A 92 -19.02 -20.31 -6.31
C THR A 92 -20.21 -20.10 -7.25
N GLU A 93 -20.86 -18.93 -7.22
CA GLU A 93 -22.08 -18.65 -7.97
C GLU A 93 -21.82 -17.76 -9.20
N THR A 94 -22.47 -18.08 -10.31
CA THR A 94 -22.52 -17.22 -11.49
C THR A 94 -23.68 -16.25 -11.35
N LYS A 95 -23.40 -14.94 -11.43
CA LYS A 95 -24.38 -13.86 -11.32
C LYS A 95 -24.41 -13.02 -12.59
N THR A 96 -25.46 -12.21 -12.73
CA THR A 96 -25.62 -11.26 -13.84
C THR A 96 -25.93 -9.86 -13.34
N GLY A 97 -25.70 -8.86 -14.19
CA GLY A 97 -26.04 -7.46 -13.93
C GLY A 97 -25.59 -6.57 -15.08
N TYR A 98 -25.75 -5.27 -14.94
CA TYR A 98 -25.46 -4.28 -15.97
C TYR A 98 -24.29 -3.38 -15.56
N VAL A 99 -23.40 -3.09 -16.50
CA VAL A 99 -22.27 -2.16 -16.34
C VAL A 99 -22.20 -1.23 -17.54
N SER A 100 -21.72 -0.01 -17.34
CA SER A 100 -21.49 0.92 -18.46
C SER A 100 -20.38 0.36 -19.36
N SER A 101 -20.59 0.46 -20.67
CA SER A 101 -19.60 0.06 -21.68
C SER A 101 -18.26 0.77 -21.51
N ALA A 102 -18.24 1.98 -20.95
CA ALA A 102 -17.04 2.76 -20.69
C ALA A 102 -16.06 2.11 -19.70
N TYR A 103 -16.46 1.05 -18.98
CA TYR A 103 -15.66 0.40 -17.96
C TYR A 103 -15.35 -1.07 -18.26
N LEU A 104 -15.65 -1.54 -19.48
CA LEU A 104 -15.23 -2.85 -19.94
C LEU A 104 -14.22 -2.70 -21.07
N LYS A 105 -13.12 -3.45 -20.93
CA LYS A 105 -12.08 -3.55 -21.94
C LYS A 105 -12.13 -4.92 -22.58
N PHE A 106 -12.28 -4.96 -23.90
CA PHE A 106 -12.24 -6.19 -24.66
C PHE A 106 -10.78 -6.52 -25.03
N PRO A 107 -10.43 -7.80 -25.20
CA PRO A 107 -9.10 -8.20 -25.62
C PRO A 107 -8.70 -7.50 -26.91
N VAL A 108 -7.53 -6.86 -26.89
CA VAL A 108 -6.93 -6.24 -28.08
C VAL A 108 -6.04 -7.26 -28.77
N SER A 109 -6.21 -7.44 -30.08
CA SER A 109 -5.33 -8.28 -30.88
C SER A 109 -4.05 -7.52 -31.21
N TYR A 110 -2.92 -7.97 -30.66
CA TYR A 110 -1.60 -7.48 -31.08
C TYR A 110 -1.17 -8.14 -32.39
N SER A 111 -0.78 -7.32 -33.36
CA SER A 111 -0.04 -7.76 -34.55
C SER A 111 1.44 -7.66 -34.26
N TYR A 112 2.20 -8.73 -34.53
CA TYR A 112 3.64 -8.75 -34.33
C TYR A 112 4.33 -7.58 -35.05
N ASP A 113 5.09 -6.79 -34.28
CA ASP A 113 5.83 -5.62 -34.69
C ASP A 113 7.31 -5.85 -34.32
N SER A 114 8.13 -6.15 -35.33
CA SER A 114 9.54 -6.52 -35.13
C SER A 114 10.37 -5.40 -34.51
N ASP A 115 10.03 -4.14 -34.80
CA ASP A 115 10.77 -2.99 -34.31
C ASP A 115 10.44 -2.76 -32.84
N PHE A 116 9.16 -2.88 -32.47
CA PHE A 116 8.72 -2.82 -31.09
C PHE A 116 9.33 -3.95 -30.24
N GLU A 117 9.34 -5.20 -30.74
CA GLU A 117 9.96 -6.33 -30.02
C GLU A 117 11.47 -6.14 -29.85
N SER A 118 12.16 -5.68 -30.89
CA SER A 118 13.59 -5.36 -30.81
C SER A 118 13.85 -4.23 -29.81
N TYR A 119 12.98 -3.22 -29.78
CA TYR A 119 13.04 -2.14 -28.80
C TYR A 119 12.84 -2.65 -27.37
N LEU A 120 11.80 -3.45 -27.09
CA LEU A 120 11.57 -4.03 -25.75
C LEU A 120 12.75 -4.91 -25.29
N ASN A 121 13.33 -5.69 -26.19
CA ASN A 121 14.54 -6.47 -25.91
C ASN A 121 15.75 -5.56 -25.60
N SER A 122 15.92 -4.46 -26.32
CA SER A 122 17.00 -3.50 -26.06
C SER A 122 16.83 -2.76 -24.73
N GLN A 123 15.59 -2.55 -24.30
CA GLN A 123 15.24 -2.05 -22.98
C GLN A 123 15.40 -3.13 -21.89
N GLY A 124 15.68 -4.39 -22.23
CA GLY A 124 15.87 -5.46 -21.26
C GLY A 124 14.61 -5.83 -20.46
N PHE A 125 13.42 -5.65 -21.03
CA PHE A 125 12.18 -6.12 -20.39
C PHE A 125 12.11 -7.66 -20.39
N PRO A 126 11.87 -8.30 -19.23
CA PRO A 126 11.56 -9.73 -19.17
C PRO A 126 10.28 -10.07 -19.93
N GLU A 127 10.14 -11.31 -20.41
CA GLU A 127 8.96 -11.72 -21.17
C GLU A 127 7.65 -11.57 -20.38
N SER A 128 7.71 -11.71 -19.05
CA SER A 128 6.56 -11.52 -18.14
C SER A 128 6.00 -10.09 -18.12
N TYR A 129 6.71 -9.10 -18.68
CA TYR A 129 6.21 -7.74 -18.89
C TYR A 129 5.58 -7.55 -20.28
N LYS A 130 6.08 -8.28 -21.28
CA LYS A 130 5.86 -7.91 -22.69
C LYS A 130 4.44 -8.14 -23.16
N GLU A 131 3.70 -9.10 -22.60
CA GLU A 131 2.30 -9.32 -22.96
C GLU A 131 1.46 -8.04 -22.76
N SER A 132 1.54 -7.43 -21.57
CA SER A 132 0.83 -6.19 -21.29
C SER A 132 1.36 -5.00 -22.09
N LEU A 133 2.67 -4.93 -22.35
CA LEU A 133 3.26 -3.87 -23.18
C LEU A 133 2.83 -3.97 -24.64
N ARG A 134 2.67 -5.19 -25.19
CA ARG A 134 2.11 -5.40 -26.54
C ARG A 134 0.67 -4.94 -26.64
N THR A 135 -0.15 -5.22 -25.60
CA THR A 135 -1.52 -4.72 -25.53
C THR A 135 -1.53 -3.19 -25.56
N LEU A 136 -0.73 -2.55 -24.71
CA LEU A 136 -0.62 -1.09 -24.68
C LEU A 136 -0.10 -0.51 -26.00
N HIS A 137 0.87 -1.15 -26.66
CA HIS A 137 1.39 -0.72 -27.96
C HIS A 137 0.36 -0.86 -29.07
N ALA A 138 -0.45 -1.92 -29.06
CA ALA A 138 -1.52 -2.09 -30.04
C ALA A 138 -2.59 -0.98 -29.92
N GLU A 139 -2.84 -0.50 -28.70
CA GLU A 139 -3.80 0.57 -28.42
C GLU A 139 -3.20 1.96 -28.64
N HIS A 140 -1.94 2.14 -28.27
CA HIS A 140 -1.22 3.41 -28.28
C HIS A 140 0.17 3.25 -28.94
N PRO A 141 0.24 3.15 -30.28
CA PRO A 141 1.50 2.85 -30.98
C PRO A 141 2.61 3.92 -30.84
N SER A 142 2.26 5.12 -30.37
CA SER A 142 3.19 6.23 -30.14
C SER A 142 3.78 6.24 -28.73
N TRP A 143 3.28 5.40 -27.82
CA TRP A 143 3.77 5.33 -26.45
C TRP A 143 5.15 4.66 -26.40
N VAL A 144 5.98 5.16 -25.48
CA VAL A 144 7.38 4.73 -25.34
C VAL A 144 7.56 4.12 -23.95
N PHE A 145 7.83 2.82 -23.90
CA PHE A 145 8.11 2.11 -22.65
C PHE A 145 9.61 2.03 -22.42
N ARG A 146 10.13 2.71 -21.39
CA ARG A 146 11.54 2.68 -21.00
C ARG A 146 11.70 1.83 -19.75
N ALA A 147 12.63 0.90 -19.76
CA ALA A 147 12.93 0.14 -18.56
C ALA A 147 13.78 0.98 -17.60
N GLN A 148 13.44 0.93 -16.33
CA GLN A 148 14.30 1.37 -15.24
C GLN A 148 14.87 0.15 -14.55
N HIS A 149 16.10 -0.21 -14.92
CA HIS A 149 16.83 -1.26 -14.25
C HIS A 149 17.22 -0.79 -12.84
N THR A 150 16.53 -1.29 -11.82
CA THR A 150 16.78 -0.89 -10.43
C THR A 150 18.08 -1.47 -9.91
N GLY A 151 18.47 -2.64 -10.42
CA GLY A 151 19.62 -3.41 -9.91
C GLY A 151 19.37 -4.07 -8.55
N LEU A 152 18.16 -3.93 -8.00
CA LEU A 152 17.79 -4.43 -6.68
C LEU A 152 17.17 -5.83 -6.78
N ASP A 153 17.48 -6.68 -5.80
CA ASP A 153 16.83 -7.98 -5.65
C ASP A 153 15.37 -7.82 -5.19
N TRP A 154 14.45 -8.51 -5.85
CA TRP A 154 13.03 -8.41 -5.54
C TRP A 154 12.71 -8.79 -4.08
N THR A 155 13.31 -9.86 -3.56
CA THR A 155 13.01 -10.33 -2.20
C THR A 155 13.46 -9.31 -1.17
N GLU A 156 14.68 -8.78 -1.32
CA GLU A 156 15.23 -7.77 -0.44
C GLU A 156 14.41 -6.47 -0.47
N VAL A 157 13.97 -6.03 -1.65
CA VAL A 157 13.11 -4.83 -1.79
C VAL A 157 11.79 -5.03 -1.05
N ILE A 158 11.12 -6.17 -1.25
CA ILE A 158 9.86 -6.44 -0.58
C ILE A 158 10.04 -6.55 0.93
N ASP A 159 11.11 -7.15 1.43
CA ASP A 159 11.36 -7.25 2.86
C ASP A 159 11.61 -5.87 3.50
N ASN A 160 12.34 -4.99 2.81
CA ASN A 160 12.56 -3.61 3.27
C ASN A 160 11.25 -2.79 3.28
N GLU A 161 10.46 -2.88 2.21
CA GLU A 161 9.20 -2.12 2.08
C GLU A 161 8.08 -2.68 2.96
N SER A 162 8.18 -3.95 3.36
CA SER A 162 7.24 -4.61 4.28
C SER A 162 7.60 -4.43 5.75
N ALA A 163 8.69 -3.72 6.06
CA ALA A 163 9.05 -3.41 7.44
C ALA A 163 7.91 -2.66 8.13
N VAL A 164 7.56 -3.10 9.34
CA VAL A 164 6.40 -2.63 10.10
C VAL A 164 6.38 -1.10 10.20
N GLY A 165 5.30 -0.49 9.72
CA GLY A 165 5.10 0.96 9.71
C GLY A 165 5.60 1.69 8.46
N SER A 166 6.28 1.02 7.52
CA SER A 166 6.80 1.65 6.29
C SER A 166 5.70 1.88 5.25
N ASN A 167 4.94 0.82 4.95
CA ASN A 167 3.76 0.88 4.10
C ASN A 167 2.52 0.60 4.95
N LEU A 168 1.47 1.38 4.73
CA LEU A 168 0.23 1.34 5.51
C LEU A 168 -0.98 1.04 4.60
N VAL A 169 -2.01 0.46 5.21
CA VAL A 169 -3.35 0.27 4.64
C VAL A 169 -4.39 0.76 5.64
N ASP A 170 -5.59 1.06 5.15
CA ASP A 170 -6.72 1.40 6.02
C ASP A 170 -7.07 0.22 6.95
N SER A 171 -7.41 0.51 8.20
CA SER A 171 -7.76 -0.47 9.24
C SER A 171 -8.98 -1.33 8.89
N GLY A 172 -9.90 -0.79 8.08
CA GLY A 172 -11.07 -1.46 7.51
C GLY A 172 -10.75 -2.35 6.29
N SER A 173 -9.50 -2.37 5.82
CA SER A 173 -9.05 -3.32 4.80
C SER A 173 -9.19 -4.76 5.29
N ILE A 174 -9.35 -5.69 4.35
CA ILE A 174 -9.42 -7.13 4.63
C ILE A 174 -8.15 -7.60 5.38
N SER A 175 -8.29 -8.62 6.21
CA SER A 175 -7.18 -9.07 7.07
C SER A 175 -5.90 -9.44 6.31
N SER A 176 -6.01 -10.04 5.12
CA SER A 176 -4.83 -10.41 4.32
C SER A 176 -4.01 -9.21 3.80
N TRP A 177 -4.51 -7.99 3.90
CA TRP A 177 -3.76 -6.78 3.56
C TRP A 177 -3.00 -6.21 4.76
N LYS A 178 -3.27 -6.69 5.98
CA LYS A 178 -2.73 -6.13 7.21
C LYS A 178 -1.66 -7.07 7.77
N SER A 179 -0.53 -6.50 8.17
CA SER A 179 0.60 -7.28 8.70
C SER A 179 0.25 -7.88 10.06
N THR A 180 0.69 -9.11 10.29
CA THR A 180 0.65 -9.78 11.60
C THR A 180 2.03 -9.93 12.24
N GLU A 181 3.04 -9.26 11.66
CA GLU A 181 4.40 -9.20 12.18
C GLU A 181 4.44 -8.59 13.57
N TYR A 182 5.54 -8.86 14.30
CA TYR A 182 5.74 -8.34 15.64
C TYR A 182 5.61 -6.80 15.66
N GLY A 183 4.72 -6.29 16.53
CA GLY A 183 4.39 -4.86 16.64
C GLY A 183 3.24 -4.38 15.76
N ALA A 184 2.87 -5.12 14.70
CA ALA A 184 1.73 -4.78 13.84
C ALA A 184 0.39 -5.32 14.33
N TYR A 185 0.39 -6.48 15.02
CA TYR A 185 -0.81 -7.16 15.49
C TYR A 185 -0.64 -7.71 16.92
N ASP A 186 -1.58 -7.39 17.80
CA ASP A 186 -1.65 -7.96 19.14
C ASP A 186 -2.50 -9.24 19.12
N TRP A 187 -1.82 -10.37 19.27
CA TRP A 187 -2.43 -11.69 19.26
C TRP A 187 -3.31 -11.98 20.48
N ASN A 188 -3.20 -11.22 21.57
CA ASN A 188 -4.05 -11.41 22.76
C ASN A 188 -5.43 -10.76 22.58
N THR A 189 -5.46 -9.58 21.97
CA THR A 189 -6.67 -8.77 21.80
C THR A 189 -7.30 -8.93 20.40
N GLY A 190 -6.52 -9.41 19.43
CA GLY A 190 -6.92 -9.52 18.04
C GLY A 190 -6.95 -8.17 17.30
N THR A 191 -6.19 -7.18 17.76
CA THR A 191 -6.21 -5.81 17.23
C THR A 191 -4.92 -5.45 16.49
N TRP A 192 -5.03 -4.73 15.37
CA TRP A 192 -3.89 -4.14 14.68
C TRP A 192 -3.47 -2.81 15.29
N THR A 193 -2.16 -2.57 15.33
CA THR A 193 -1.56 -1.31 15.80
C THR A 193 -1.71 -0.23 14.73
N GLY A 194 -2.19 0.95 15.13
CA GLY A 194 -2.22 2.15 14.29
C GLY A 194 -0.86 2.88 14.27
N PHE A 195 -0.41 3.34 13.10
CA PHE A 195 0.88 4.00 12.89
C PHE A 195 0.76 5.48 12.48
N ASP A 196 -0.26 5.83 11.70
CA ASP A 196 -0.57 7.21 11.29
C ASP A 196 -1.99 7.55 11.76
N GLY A 197 -2.13 7.71 13.06
CA GLY A 197 -3.44 7.69 13.72
C GLY A 197 -3.99 6.27 13.89
N ALA A 198 -5.26 6.17 14.28
CA ALA A 198 -5.88 4.89 14.62
C ALA A 198 -6.40 4.12 13.39
N THR A 199 -6.58 4.79 12.25
CA THR A 199 -7.17 4.21 11.03
C THR A 199 -6.14 3.61 10.08
N TRP A 200 -4.85 3.79 10.32
CA TRP A 200 -3.78 3.33 9.44
C TRP A 200 -2.89 2.29 10.09
N VAL A 201 -2.89 1.08 9.54
CA VAL A 201 -2.17 -0.07 10.09
C VAL A 201 -1.11 -0.57 9.11
N ALA A 202 -0.10 -1.29 9.61
CA ALA A 202 0.98 -1.81 8.76
C ALA A 202 0.44 -2.76 7.68
N ALA A 203 0.87 -2.56 6.44
CA ALA A 203 0.53 -3.38 5.28
C ALA A 203 1.23 -4.74 5.35
N SER A 204 0.55 -5.81 4.93
CA SER A 204 1.13 -7.15 4.82
C SER A 204 2.16 -7.22 3.69
N ARG A 205 3.10 -8.16 3.80
CA ARG A 205 4.12 -8.39 2.77
C ARG A 205 3.52 -8.64 1.38
N ASP A 206 2.42 -9.39 1.31
CA ASP A 206 1.80 -9.76 0.04
C ASP A 206 1.11 -8.57 -0.64
N ILE A 207 0.46 -7.66 0.12
CA ILE A 207 -0.15 -6.47 -0.48
C ILE A 207 0.91 -5.46 -0.92
N VAL A 208 2.03 -5.35 -0.20
CA VAL A 208 3.19 -4.56 -0.63
C VAL A 208 3.75 -5.13 -1.93
N ALA A 209 3.97 -6.44 -2.01
CA ALA A 209 4.43 -7.09 -3.23
C ALA A 209 3.48 -6.87 -4.43
N TYR A 210 2.16 -6.95 -4.22
CA TYR A 210 1.17 -6.65 -5.26
C TYR A 210 1.31 -5.24 -5.83
N TYR A 211 1.40 -4.21 -4.97
CA TYR A 211 1.48 -2.81 -5.42
C TYR A 211 2.87 -2.40 -5.93
N MET A 212 3.92 -3.09 -5.51
CA MET A 212 5.26 -2.86 -6.03
C MET A 212 5.52 -3.55 -7.36
N ASP A 213 4.78 -4.60 -7.73
CA ASP A 213 4.98 -5.32 -8.98
C ASP A 213 4.43 -4.54 -10.18
N PRO A 214 5.27 -3.98 -11.07
CA PRO A 214 4.79 -3.10 -12.13
C PRO A 214 3.86 -3.80 -13.12
N ARG A 215 3.99 -5.12 -13.27
CA ARG A 215 3.19 -5.95 -14.19
C ARG A 215 1.70 -5.92 -13.86
N ASN A 216 1.35 -5.71 -12.60
CA ASN A 216 -0.05 -5.56 -12.16
C ASN A 216 -0.73 -4.29 -12.70
N PHE A 217 0.04 -3.36 -13.24
CA PHE A 217 -0.42 -2.01 -13.55
C PHE A 217 -0.11 -1.55 -14.99
N LEU A 218 0.32 -2.47 -15.86
CA LEU A 218 0.58 -2.18 -17.28
C LEU A 218 -0.74 -2.23 -18.08
N ASN A 219 -1.55 -1.19 -17.91
CA ASN A 219 -2.80 -0.96 -18.62
C ASN A 219 -3.06 0.54 -18.80
N ASP A 220 -3.96 0.90 -19.70
CA ASP A 220 -4.22 2.29 -20.14
C ASP A 220 -4.62 3.27 -19.00
N THR A 221 -5.00 2.74 -17.83
CA THR A 221 -5.28 3.55 -16.64
C THR A 221 -4.08 3.65 -15.70
N TYR A 222 -3.58 2.52 -15.21
CA TYR A 222 -2.59 2.49 -14.13
C TYR A 222 -1.14 2.63 -14.60
N VAL A 223 -0.88 2.51 -15.90
CA VAL A 223 0.47 2.73 -16.44
C VAL A 223 0.94 4.17 -16.22
N PHE A 224 0.01 5.11 -16.03
CA PHE A 224 0.29 6.50 -15.71
C PHE A 224 1.04 6.70 -14.39
N GLN A 225 1.07 5.71 -13.48
CA GLN A 225 1.97 5.79 -12.33
C GLN A 225 3.46 5.76 -12.71
N PHE A 226 3.76 5.26 -13.92
CA PHE A 226 5.08 5.19 -14.54
C PHE A 226 5.31 6.32 -15.55
N LEU A 227 4.35 7.23 -15.77
CA LEU A 227 4.54 8.33 -16.72
C LEU A 227 5.74 9.18 -16.30
N LEU A 228 6.63 9.45 -17.24
CA LEU A 228 7.85 10.22 -16.97
C LEU A 228 7.52 11.69 -16.73
N HIS A 229 7.86 12.16 -15.54
CA HIS A 229 7.67 13.54 -15.10
C HIS A 229 8.82 14.47 -15.50
N THR A 230 9.92 13.95 -16.02
CA THR A 230 11.02 14.77 -16.57
C THR A 230 10.61 15.41 -17.89
N TYR A 231 10.94 16.70 -18.04
CA TYR A 231 10.70 17.43 -19.28
C TYR A 231 11.58 16.92 -20.42
N ASP A 232 10.95 16.58 -21.54
CA ASP A 232 11.59 16.24 -22.81
C ASP A 232 11.00 17.10 -23.91
N SER A 233 11.73 18.17 -24.28
CA SER A 233 11.26 19.13 -25.28
C SER A 233 11.09 18.54 -26.70
N SER A 234 11.58 17.32 -26.95
CA SER A 234 11.44 16.66 -28.26
C SER A 234 10.05 16.05 -28.47
N SER A 235 9.38 15.65 -27.38
CA SER A 235 8.07 14.99 -27.42
C SER A 235 6.98 15.80 -26.72
N GLN A 236 7.35 16.69 -25.81
CA GLN A 236 6.41 17.46 -25.00
C GLN A 236 6.32 18.90 -25.53
N THR A 237 5.46 19.10 -26.53
CA THR A 237 5.27 20.37 -27.25
C THR A 237 4.11 21.21 -26.71
N ARG A 238 4.07 22.48 -27.13
CA ARG A 238 2.98 23.42 -26.86
C ARG A 238 1.63 22.89 -27.38
N GLU A 239 1.62 22.31 -28.58
CA GLU A 239 0.42 21.81 -29.25
C GLU A 239 -0.16 20.61 -28.50
N GLY A 240 0.70 19.69 -28.04
CA GLY A 240 0.24 18.60 -27.17
C GLY A 240 -0.33 19.13 -25.85
N LEU A 241 0.26 20.20 -25.29
CA LEU A 241 -0.29 20.81 -24.06
C LEU A 241 -1.65 21.47 -24.34
N GLN A 242 -1.83 22.12 -25.49
CA GLN A 242 -3.11 22.66 -25.94
C GLN A 242 -4.17 21.56 -26.04
N SER A 243 -3.83 20.40 -26.62
CA SER A 243 -4.74 19.24 -26.69
C SER A 243 -5.13 18.72 -25.31
N LEU A 244 -4.20 18.70 -24.34
CA LEU A 244 -4.49 18.30 -22.96
C LEU A 244 -5.48 19.25 -22.27
N VAL A 245 -5.31 20.56 -22.45
CA VAL A 245 -6.10 21.58 -21.72
C VAL A 245 -7.38 22.02 -22.45
N ALA A 246 -7.62 21.56 -23.67
CA ALA A 246 -8.81 21.90 -24.45
C ALA A 246 -10.10 21.61 -23.68
N GLY A 247 -11.04 22.56 -23.70
CA GLY A 247 -12.30 22.48 -22.97
C GLY A 247 -12.19 22.67 -21.45
N THR A 248 -11.06 23.18 -20.96
CA THR A 248 -10.83 23.47 -19.53
C THR A 248 -10.50 24.96 -19.33
N PHE A 249 -10.45 25.41 -18.07
CA PHE A 249 -10.09 26.80 -17.79
C PHE A 249 -8.65 27.17 -18.19
N LEU A 250 -7.76 26.18 -18.34
CA LEU A 250 -6.38 26.39 -18.78
C LEU A 250 -6.27 26.65 -20.28
N GLU A 251 -7.36 26.53 -21.05
CA GLU A 251 -7.43 26.95 -22.45
C GLU A 251 -7.53 28.48 -22.59
N LYS A 252 -7.91 29.21 -21.52
CA LYS A 252 -8.16 30.66 -21.58
C LYS A 252 -6.94 31.43 -22.12
N GLU A 253 -7.23 32.31 -23.07
CA GLU A 253 -6.27 33.26 -23.63
C GLU A 253 -5.84 34.31 -22.60
N ALA A 254 -4.65 34.87 -22.82
CA ALA A 254 -4.12 35.94 -21.99
C ALA A 254 -5.00 37.20 -22.06
N VAL A 255 -5.22 37.86 -20.93
CA VAL A 255 -5.76 39.21 -20.93
C VAL A 255 -4.68 40.14 -21.48
N SER A 256 -5.00 40.86 -22.56
CA SER A 256 -4.09 41.83 -23.16
C SER A 256 -3.73 42.90 -22.13
N ALA A 257 -2.44 43.21 -22.00
CA ALA A 257 -1.94 44.26 -21.12
C ALA A 257 -2.33 45.63 -21.70
N GLY A 258 -3.60 45.99 -21.54
CA GLY A 258 -4.19 47.25 -21.97
C GLY A 258 -4.09 48.29 -20.88
N THR A 259 -3.30 49.33 -21.14
CA THR A 259 -3.27 50.64 -20.50
C THR A 259 -4.61 51.02 -19.87
N GLY A 260 -4.59 51.32 -18.57
CA GLY A 260 -5.75 51.84 -17.87
C GLY A 260 -6.32 53.07 -18.57
N SER A 261 -7.57 52.96 -19.01
CA SER A 261 -8.46 54.09 -19.17
C SER A 261 -9.86 53.59 -18.87
N GLY A 262 -10.43 54.10 -17.78
CA GLY A 262 -11.76 53.73 -17.34
C GLY A 262 -12.83 54.09 -18.37
N SER A 263 -13.82 53.22 -18.45
CA SER A 263 -15.18 53.58 -18.85
C SER A 263 -16.13 52.65 -18.10
N GLN A 264 -16.81 53.23 -17.11
CA GLN A 264 -18.11 52.75 -16.67
C GLN A 264 -19.01 52.63 -17.89
N GLU A 265 -19.66 51.49 -18.10
CA GLU A 265 -21.03 51.40 -18.65
C GLU A 265 -21.66 50.13 -18.03
N THR A 266 -22.56 50.24 -17.05
CA THR A 266 -24.00 50.51 -17.18
C THR A 266 -24.73 49.41 -17.95
N GLU A 267 -25.54 48.64 -17.22
CA GLU A 267 -26.50 47.68 -17.77
C GLU A 267 -27.39 48.33 -18.83
N SER A 268 -27.58 47.66 -19.96
CA SER A 268 -28.77 47.81 -20.80
C SER A 268 -28.99 46.61 -21.72
N SER A 269 -30.20 46.08 -21.60
CA SER A 269 -30.82 45.03 -22.38
C SER A 269 -31.10 45.44 -23.84
N SER A 270 -31.07 44.45 -24.73
CA SER A 270 -32.13 44.12 -25.71
C SER A 270 -31.65 43.93 -27.16
N GLY A 271 -32.25 42.92 -27.81
CA GLY A 271 -32.77 43.07 -29.17
C GLY A 271 -31.91 42.53 -30.30
N SER A 272 -32.12 41.25 -30.62
CA SER A 272 -31.84 40.65 -31.92
C SER A 272 -32.72 41.28 -33.01
N GLU A 273 -32.13 41.61 -34.17
CA GLU A 273 -32.81 41.55 -35.47
C GLU A 273 -31.84 41.12 -36.58
N THR A 274 -32.42 40.64 -37.66
CA THR A 274 -31.96 39.53 -38.49
C THR A 274 -31.53 39.98 -39.89
N SER A 275 -30.64 39.19 -40.51
CA SER A 275 -30.57 38.87 -41.96
C SER A 275 -29.96 39.88 -42.94
N GLY A 276 -29.03 39.38 -43.76
CA GLY A 276 -28.67 40.00 -45.04
C GLY A 276 -27.33 39.56 -45.63
N SER A 277 -27.38 38.57 -46.52
CA SER A 277 -26.29 37.96 -47.29
C SER A 277 -25.63 38.90 -48.34
N VAL A 278 -24.46 38.48 -48.84
CA VAL A 278 -23.91 38.60 -50.22
C VAL A 278 -22.61 39.44 -50.42
N THR A 279 -21.56 38.71 -50.87
CA THR A 279 -20.37 39.05 -51.72
C THR A 279 -19.22 39.95 -51.23
N GLY A 280 -17.99 39.45 -51.36
CA GLY A 280 -16.74 40.24 -51.52
C GLY A 280 -16.59 40.84 -52.94
N PRO A 281 -15.39 41.20 -53.46
CA PRO A 281 -14.02 41.02 -52.93
C PRO A 281 -13.09 42.27 -53.04
N GLY A 282 -11.83 42.14 -52.61
CA GLY A 282 -10.68 42.98 -53.03
C GLY A 282 -9.83 43.48 -51.85
N GLN A 283 -8.69 42.87 -51.52
CA GLN A 283 -7.32 43.04 -52.09
C GLN A 283 -6.55 44.29 -51.62
N ASP A 284 -5.25 44.03 -51.36
CA ASP A 284 -4.08 44.91 -51.18
C ASP A 284 -3.72 45.28 -49.72
N SER A 285 -2.64 44.82 -49.08
CA SER A 285 -1.20 44.70 -49.40
C SER A 285 -0.38 45.72 -48.57
N SER A 286 0.48 45.17 -47.69
CA SER A 286 1.82 45.66 -47.27
C SER A 286 1.98 47.00 -46.52
N SER A 287 2.64 47.00 -45.35
CA SER A 287 4.10 47.29 -45.22
C SER A 287 4.56 47.56 -43.77
N ASP A 288 5.67 46.88 -43.43
CA ASP A 288 6.80 47.21 -42.55
C ASP A 288 6.73 48.26 -41.41
N GLY A 289 7.15 47.78 -40.24
CA GLY A 289 8.45 48.17 -39.68
C GLY A 289 8.48 49.33 -38.68
N SER A 290 8.93 49.06 -37.45
CA SER A 290 10.21 49.58 -36.93
C SER A 290 10.35 49.43 -35.40
N SER A 291 11.59 49.14 -35.04
CA SER A 291 12.27 49.06 -33.75
C SER A 291 12.05 50.21 -32.75
N GLY A 292 12.30 49.90 -31.46
CA GLY A 292 13.20 50.74 -30.67
C GLY A 292 12.85 51.02 -29.21
N GLN A 293 13.67 50.46 -28.32
CA GLN A 293 14.22 51.08 -27.10
C GLN A 293 13.40 51.20 -25.80
N SER A 294 13.84 50.37 -24.83
CA SER A 294 14.28 50.70 -23.45
C SER A 294 14.10 52.13 -22.95
N LEU A 295 13.65 52.27 -21.69
CA LEU A 295 14.32 53.06 -20.64
C LEU A 295 13.74 52.74 -19.23
N THR A 296 14.65 52.64 -18.26
CA THR A 296 14.48 52.57 -16.79
C THR A 296 13.85 53.84 -16.18
N PRO A 297 13.27 53.82 -14.96
CA PRO A 297 14.01 54.34 -13.78
C PRO A 297 13.59 53.80 -12.38
N GLY A 298 14.50 53.90 -11.40
CA GLY A 298 14.19 53.83 -9.97
C GLY A 298 14.08 55.21 -9.32
N GLN A 299 13.28 55.35 -8.26
CA GLN A 299 13.64 55.94 -6.95
C GLN A 299 12.40 56.08 -6.04
N SER A 300 12.65 55.79 -4.78
CA SER A 300 11.82 55.89 -3.58
C SER A 300 11.33 57.29 -3.22
N VAL A 301 10.15 57.38 -2.60
CA VAL A 301 9.82 58.37 -1.54
C VAL A 301 8.59 57.88 -0.74
N GLY A 302 8.76 57.56 0.54
CA GLY A 302 7.71 57.74 1.58
C GLY A 302 7.64 59.22 2.00
N PRO A 303 6.83 59.68 2.97
CA PRO A 303 6.31 59.06 4.21
C PRO A 303 4.77 59.16 4.32
N GLY A 304 3.98 58.80 5.35
CA GLY A 304 4.11 58.45 6.77
C GLY A 304 2.74 58.76 7.45
N TYR A 305 2.59 58.39 8.74
CA TYR A 305 1.54 58.77 9.73
C TYR A 305 0.07 58.34 9.46
N GLU A 306 -0.80 58.00 10.43
CA GLU A 306 -0.73 57.76 11.87
C GLU A 306 -2.02 57.02 12.31
N SER A 307 -1.98 56.51 13.53
CA SER A 307 -2.94 55.64 14.21
C SER A 307 -3.99 56.42 15.03
N SER A 308 -5.20 55.86 15.19
CA SER A 308 -6.08 56.01 16.38
C SER A 308 -7.42 55.29 16.12
N SER A 309 -7.71 54.11 16.69
CA SER A 309 -8.28 53.83 18.03
C SER A 309 -9.70 54.37 18.27
N SER A 310 -10.70 53.47 18.39
CA SER A 310 -11.49 53.21 19.62
C SER A 310 -12.97 52.86 19.42
N GLN A 311 -13.37 51.80 20.14
CA GLN A 311 -14.64 51.55 20.85
C GLN A 311 -15.95 51.15 20.12
N THR A 312 -16.22 49.85 20.22
CA THR A 312 -17.40 49.17 20.82
C THR A 312 -18.72 49.93 20.99
N VAL A 313 -19.82 49.37 20.46
CA VAL A 313 -21.11 49.19 21.18
C VAL A 313 -21.80 47.88 20.72
N THR A 314 -22.39 47.22 21.72
CA THR A 314 -23.12 45.95 21.79
C THR A 314 -24.47 45.84 21.06
N ALA A 315 -24.88 44.57 20.91
CA ALA A 315 -26.11 43.98 20.34
C ALA A 315 -27.47 44.50 20.86
N PRO A 316 -28.57 44.00 20.25
CA PRO A 316 -29.44 43.10 21.01
C PRO A 316 -29.91 41.84 20.27
N SER A 317 -30.32 40.87 21.09
CA SER A 317 -30.82 39.52 20.84
C SER A 317 -32.35 39.42 20.86
N ASP A 318 -32.94 38.45 20.14
CA ASP A 318 -34.07 37.56 20.54
C ASP A 318 -34.31 36.49 19.44
N SER A 319 -34.14 35.18 19.70
CA SER A 319 -35.16 34.14 20.06
C SER A 319 -36.30 34.01 19.02
N SER A 320 -36.75 32.87 18.47
CA SER A 320 -36.85 31.43 18.83
C SER A 320 -37.36 30.68 17.57
N GLY A 321 -36.94 29.46 17.20
CA GLY A 321 -37.54 28.19 17.65
C GLY A 321 -38.31 27.40 16.55
N GLN A 322 -37.86 26.15 16.29
CA GLN A 322 -38.64 24.93 15.91
C GLN A 322 -38.98 24.54 14.44
N THR A 323 -38.28 23.47 13.99
CA THR A 323 -38.73 22.14 13.46
C THR A 323 -39.45 21.92 12.11
N GLN A 324 -38.77 21.09 11.30
CA GLN A 324 -39.17 19.84 10.60
C GLN A 324 -40.08 19.84 9.34
N GLN A 325 -39.48 19.28 8.27
CA GLN A 325 -39.97 18.26 7.32
C GLN A 325 -41.49 18.20 6.99
N ASN A 326 -41.85 18.29 5.70
CA ASN A 326 -42.28 17.12 4.93
C ASN A 326 -42.43 17.42 3.42
N SER A 327 -42.18 16.39 2.62
CA SER A 327 -42.29 16.30 1.16
C SER A 327 -43.74 16.10 0.68
N THR A 328 -44.08 16.59 -0.53
CA THR A 328 -45.14 16.04 -1.42
C THR A 328 -44.91 16.64 -2.82
N GLY A 329 -44.53 15.86 -3.85
CA GLY A 329 -45.39 15.29 -4.91
C GLY A 329 -45.91 16.37 -5.89
N SER A 330 -45.96 16.29 -7.21
CA SER A 330 -45.72 15.26 -8.24
C SER A 330 -46.10 15.94 -9.59
N GLN A 331 -45.27 15.79 -10.63
CA GLN A 331 -45.60 15.79 -12.09
C GLN A 331 -46.23 17.06 -12.73
N ASP A 332 -45.56 17.65 -13.73
CA ASP A 332 -45.99 17.51 -15.15
C ASP A 332 -44.99 18.11 -16.15
N VAL A 333 -45.07 17.60 -17.37
CA VAL A 333 -44.08 17.54 -18.46
C VAL A 333 -44.05 18.74 -19.43
N SER A 334 -42.82 19.07 -19.85
CA SER A 334 -42.33 19.43 -21.21
C SER A 334 -43.00 20.54 -22.04
N LEU A 335 -42.18 21.43 -22.61
CA LEU A 335 -42.02 21.62 -24.08
C LEU A 335 -41.21 22.89 -24.37
N GLU A 336 -39.90 22.77 -24.57
CA GLU A 336 -39.06 23.70 -25.35
C GLU A 336 -37.67 23.06 -25.52
N GLY A 337 -37.35 22.57 -26.72
CA GLY A 337 -35.94 22.51 -27.16
C GLY A 337 -35.48 23.95 -27.41
N PRO A 338 -34.18 24.30 -27.38
CA PRO A 338 -33.19 23.66 -28.26
C PRO A 338 -31.72 23.75 -27.73
N SER A 339 -30.80 23.48 -28.65
CA SER A 339 -29.42 23.97 -28.72
C SER A 339 -28.33 23.04 -28.19
N LEU A 340 -27.43 22.73 -29.12
CA LEU A 340 -26.16 22.07 -28.89
C LEU A 340 -25.27 23.03 -28.08
N THR A 341 -25.30 22.90 -26.77
CA THR A 341 -24.19 23.32 -25.92
C THR A 341 -23.09 22.28 -26.06
N VAL A 342 -21.91 22.71 -26.53
CA VAL A 342 -20.67 21.96 -26.33
C VAL A 342 -20.54 21.83 -24.82
N SER A 343 -20.77 20.62 -24.30
CA SER A 343 -20.72 20.33 -22.88
C SER A 343 -19.34 20.76 -22.36
N GLU A 344 -19.31 21.64 -21.36
CA GLU A 344 -18.11 21.82 -20.53
C GLU A 344 -17.63 20.43 -20.12
N ARG A 345 -16.33 20.17 -20.28
CA ARG A 345 -15.73 18.91 -19.84
C ARG A 345 -15.80 18.91 -18.32
N GLN A 346 -16.88 18.36 -17.76
CA GLN A 346 -16.93 18.08 -16.33
C GLN A 346 -15.85 17.05 -16.03
N THR A 347 -14.71 17.51 -15.52
CA THR A 347 -13.78 16.69 -14.77
C THR A 347 -14.47 16.33 -13.46
N SER A 348 -15.45 15.42 -13.54
CA SER A 348 -16.08 14.88 -12.34
C SER A 348 -14.97 14.19 -11.55
N THR A 349 -14.63 14.76 -10.39
CA THR A 349 -13.97 14.06 -9.29
C THR A 349 -14.95 13.01 -8.77
N VAL A 350 -15.22 11.97 -9.57
CA VAL A 350 -16.01 10.83 -9.12
C VAL A 350 -15.22 10.24 -7.95
N ALA A 351 -15.76 10.48 -6.75
CA ALA A 351 -15.28 9.92 -5.52
C ALA A 351 -15.15 8.41 -5.71
N LEU A 352 -13.91 7.93 -5.73
CA LEU A 352 -13.63 6.54 -5.41
C LEU A 352 -14.16 6.31 -3.97
N PRO A 353 -14.55 5.08 -3.62
CA PRO A 353 -14.69 4.75 -2.19
C PRO A 353 -13.42 5.23 -1.50
N SER A 354 -13.60 5.97 -0.40
CA SER A 354 -12.55 6.66 0.35
C SER A 354 -11.30 5.79 0.47
N VAL A 355 -10.32 6.07 -0.38
CA VAL A 355 -8.93 5.75 -0.06
C VAL A 355 -8.61 6.86 0.92
N GLU A 356 -8.63 6.59 2.23
CA GLU A 356 -8.16 7.58 3.20
C GLU A 356 -6.72 7.95 2.75
N TYR A 357 -6.32 9.21 2.81
CA TYR A 357 -5.12 9.71 2.11
C TYR A 357 -4.00 10.09 3.09
N GLY A 358 -2.75 9.79 2.73
CA GLY A 358 -1.56 10.35 3.36
C GLY A 358 -1.25 11.77 2.86
N PRO A 359 -0.43 12.56 3.58
CA PRO A 359 -0.19 13.97 3.27
C PRO A 359 0.57 14.13 1.95
N GLY A 360 -0.06 14.74 0.94
CA GLY A 360 0.69 15.10 -0.26
C GLY A 360 -0.07 15.60 -1.49
N MET A 361 -1.14 14.97 -1.94
CA MET A 361 -1.85 15.43 -3.17
C MET A 361 -3.36 15.21 -3.03
N ASP A 362 -3.88 15.53 -1.85
CA ASP A 362 -5.31 15.47 -1.64
C ASP A 362 -5.97 16.79 -2.07
N ALA A 363 -6.47 16.82 -3.30
CA ALA A 363 -7.43 17.82 -3.75
C ALA A 363 -8.70 17.81 -2.87
N SER A 364 -8.99 16.72 -2.13
CA SER A 364 -10.21 16.60 -1.35
C SER A 364 -10.28 17.54 -0.14
N VAL A 365 -9.13 17.96 0.42
CA VAL A 365 -9.11 18.95 1.52
C VAL A 365 -9.64 20.32 1.07
N ILE A 366 -9.60 20.63 -0.24
CA ILE A 366 -10.19 21.86 -0.81
C ILE A 366 -11.55 21.59 -1.48
N THR A 367 -11.90 20.35 -1.86
CA THR A 367 -13.15 20.03 -2.58
C THR A 367 -14.46 20.36 -1.85
N GLY A 368 -14.40 20.89 -0.62
CA GLY A 368 -15.54 21.51 0.08
C GLY A 368 -15.26 22.90 0.65
N ASP A 369 -14.05 23.43 0.53
CA ASP A 369 -13.69 24.77 1.01
C ASP A 369 -14.03 25.81 -0.07
N THR A 370 -15.17 26.47 0.08
CA THR A 370 -15.61 27.52 -0.84
C THR A 370 -15.06 28.91 -0.48
N THR A 371 -14.16 29.01 0.50
CA THR A 371 -13.56 30.28 0.92
C THR A 371 -12.89 30.97 -0.26
N GLY A 372 -13.34 32.17 -0.60
CA GLY A 372 -12.78 32.97 -1.70
C GLY A 372 -13.03 32.42 -3.10
N SER A 373 -13.93 31.44 -3.25
CA SER A 373 -14.30 30.89 -4.56
C SER A 373 -15.03 31.91 -5.42
N VAL A 374 -14.85 31.80 -6.74
CA VAL A 374 -15.40 32.72 -7.75
C VAL A 374 -16.30 31.98 -8.74
N SER A 375 -17.16 32.70 -9.47
CA SER A 375 -18.01 32.11 -10.51
C SER A 375 -17.23 31.76 -11.78
N GLU A 376 -16.10 32.42 -12.02
CA GLU A 376 -15.25 32.20 -13.19
C GLU A 376 -13.77 32.17 -12.78
N SER A 377 -13.02 31.26 -13.40
CA SER A 377 -11.57 31.19 -13.24
C SER A 377 -10.86 32.44 -13.76
N PRO A 378 -9.78 32.91 -13.11
CA PRO A 378 -9.05 34.08 -13.59
C PRO A 378 -8.26 33.76 -14.87
N ALA A 379 -7.88 34.81 -15.59
CA ALA A 379 -7.03 34.72 -16.76
C ALA A 379 -5.67 35.42 -16.50
N PRO A 380 -4.55 34.82 -16.94
CA PRO A 380 -3.23 35.43 -16.80
C PRO A 380 -3.10 36.69 -17.67
N SER A 381 -2.27 37.63 -17.23
CA SER A 381 -1.95 38.83 -18.01
C SER A 381 -0.74 38.59 -18.91
N GLY A 382 -0.83 38.99 -20.17
CA GLY A 382 0.30 39.03 -21.11
C GLY A 382 0.76 37.68 -21.72
N GLN A 383 0.52 36.54 -21.07
CA GLN A 383 0.84 35.20 -21.58
C GLN A 383 -0.30 34.22 -21.33
N SER A 384 -0.52 33.25 -22.24
CA SER A 384 -1.52 32.20 -22.04
C SER A 384 -1.09 31.23 -20.93
N TYR A 385 -2.04 30.48 -20.35
CA TYR A 385 -1.69 29.41 -19.40
C TYR A 385 -0.75 28.37 -20.02
N VAL A 386 -0.96 28.03 -21.29
CA VAL A 386 -0.11 27.12 -22.05
C VAL A 386 1.33 27.64 -22.12
N ASP A 387 1.53 28.92 -22.43
CA ASP A 387 2.86 29.54 -22.47
C ASP A 387 3.54 29.51 -21.11
N ILE A 388 2.80 29.86 -20.06
CA ILE A 388 3.30 29.84 -18.67
C ILE A 388 3.72 28.43 -18.27
N LEU A 389 2.93 27.41 -18.59
CA LEU A 389 3.22 26.01 -18.27
C LEU A 389 4.43 25.47 -19.05
N MET A 390 4.55 25.80 -20.34
CA MET A 390 5.73 25.45 -21.14
C MET A 390 7.00 26.14 -20.59
N ASN A 391 6.88 27.39 -20.17
CA ASN A 391 7.97 28.12 -19.53
C ASN A 391 8.34 27.50 -18.18
N ALA A 392 7.35 27.17 -17.35
CA ALA A 392 7.53 26.49 -16.07
C ALA A 392 8.23 25.14 -16.24
N ALA A 393 7.85 24.36 -17.26
CA ALA A 393 8.51 23.11 -17.61
C ALA A 393 9.98 23.30 -17.97
N ALA A 394 10.29 24.28 -18.83
CA ALA A 394 11.66 24.60 -19.22
C ALA A 394 12.56 25.01 -18.03
N GLN A 395 12.01 25.75 -17.06
CA GLN A 395 12.75 26.18 -15.87
C GLN A 395 12.92 25.07 -14.82
N SER A 396 11.86 24.29 -14.59
CA SER A 396 11.82 23.28 -13.53
C SER A 396 12.39 21.93 -13.94
N GLY A 397 12.40 21.63 -15.24
CA GLY A 397 12.67 20.29 -15.77
C GLY A 397 11.51 19.32 -15.62
N VAL A 398 10.30 19.81 -15.34
CA VAL A 398 9.09 19.00 -15.14
C VAL A 398 8.25 18.98 -16.42
N ASN A 399 7.72 17.81 -16.77
CA ASN A 399 6.87 17.58 -17.93
C ASN A 399 5.63 18.52 -17.90
N PRO A 400 5.42 19.36 -18.94
CA PRO A 400 4.32 20.33 -18.97
C PRO A 400 2.94 19.67 -18.95
N TYR A 401 2.81 18.45 -19.49
CA TYR A 401 1.55 17.70 -19.47
C TYR A 401 1.22 17.23 -18.05
N VAL A 402 2.23 16.86 -17.27
CA VAL A 402 2.06 16.53 -15.85
C VAL A 402 1.69 17.77 -15.06
N LEU A 403 2.34 18.92 -15.29
CA LEU A 403 1.99 20.18 -14.63
C LEU A 403 0.54 20.60 -14.92
N GLY A 404 0.13 20.58 -16.20
CA GLY A 404 -1.24 20.90 -16.60
C GLY A 404 -2.26 19.94 -15.97
N ALA A 405 -2.01 18.64 -16.05
CA ALA A 405 -2.89 17.63 -15.47
C ALA A 405 -3.01 17.74 -13.93
N MET A 406 -1.91 18.02 -13.23
CA MET A 406 -1.93 18.28 -11.78
C MET A 406 -2.81 19.49 -11.46
N ILE A 407 -2.67 20.61 -12.18
CA ILE A 407 -3.51 21.79 -11.94
C ILE A 407 -5.00 21.49 -12.17
N LEU A 408 -5.34 20.74 -13.22
CA LEU A 408 -6.73 20.34 -13.50
C LEU A 408 -7.29 19.46 -12.39
N GLN A 409 -6.49 18.55 -11.84
CA GLN A 409 -6.87 17.70 -10.71
C GLN A 409 -7.05 18.52 -9.42
N GLU A 410 -6.13 19.47 -9.15
CA GLU A 410 -6.09 20.26 -7.91
C GLU A 410 -7.13 21.39 -7.86
N GLN A 411 -7.49 21.96 -9.01
CA GLN A 411 -8.33 23.17 -9.09
C GLN A 411 -9.70 22.93 -9.72
N GLY A 412 -9.96 21.73 -10.27
CA GLY A 412 -11.21 21.39 -10.94
C GLY A 412 -11.54 22.40 -12.05
N ASN A 413 -12.65 23.13 -11.88
CA ASN A 413 -13.09 24.18 -12.82
C ASN A 413 -12.25 25.47 -12.76
N GLY A 414 -11.25 25.52 -11.89
CA GLY A 414 -10.40 26.69 -11.72
C GLY A 414 -11.05 27.83 -10.93
N THR A 415 -12.10 27.53 -10.16
CA THR A 415 -12.89 28.52 -9.40
C THR A 415 -12.53 28.60 -7.92
N SER A 416 -11.57 27.77 -7.47
CA SER A 416 -11.08 27.72 -6.09
C SER A 416 -10.52 29.05 -5.62
N GLY A 417 -10.75 29.36 -4.34
CA GLY A 417 -10.12 30.52 -3.69
C GLY A 417 -8.60 30.47 -3.68
N SER A 418 -7.98 29.29 -3.79
CA SER A 418 -6.52 29.15 -3.90
C SER A 418 -5.96 29.85 -5.14
N ILE A 419 -6.76 30.00 -6.19
CA ILE A 419 -6.32 30.59 -7.45
C ILE A 419 -7.15 31.79 -7.87
N SER A 420 -8.17 32.20 -7.13
CA SER A 420 -9.06 33.29 -7.53
C SER A 420 -8.39 34.66 -7.55
N GLY A 421 -7.38 34.87 -6.69
CA GLY A 421 -6.73 36.17 -6.47
C GLY A 421 -7.59 37.19 -5.71
N VAL A 422 -8.78 36.80 -5.23
CA VAL A 422 -9.73 37.68 -4.52
C VAL A 422 -10.08 37.18 -3.11
N THR A 423 -9.41 36.12 -2.65
CA THR A 423 -9.61 35.58 -1.30
C THR A 423 -9.23 36.63 -0.25
N SER A 424 -10.19 36.95 0.62
CA SER A 424 -10.06 38.01 1.62
C SER A 424 -8.79 37.87 2.47
N GLY A 425 -7.99 38.94 2.53
CA GLY A 425 -6.71 39.00 3.26
C GLY A 425 -5.50 38.44 2.49
N TYR A 426 -5.72 37.89 1.30
CA TYR A 426 -4.69 37.38 0.40
C TYR A 426 -4.96 37.79 -1.06
N GLU A 427 -5.56 38.95 -1.27
CA GLU A 427 -5.83 39.49 -2.60
C GLU A 427 -4.53 39.62 -3.42
N GLY A 428 -4.58 39.17 -4.67
CA GLY A 428 -3.44 39.17 -5.59
C GLY A 428 -2.46 38.00 -5.42
N TYR A 429 -2.68 37.08 -4.46
CA TYR A 429 -1.86 35.87 -4.32
C TYR A 429 -2.54 34.64 -4.89
N TYR A 430 -1.73 33.71 -5.40
CA TYR A 430 -2.21 32.52 -6.10
C TYR A 430 -1.43 31.27 -5.67
N ASN A 431 -2.09 30.12 -5.62
CA ASN A 431 -1.48 28.83 -5.33
C ASN A 431 -2.12 27.70 -6.17
N PHE A 432 -1.59 27.48 -7.38
CA PHE A 432 -2.14 26.52 -8.35
C PHE A 432 -1.90 25.04 -7.99
N PHE A 433 -0.92 24.76 -7.13
CA PHE A 433 -0.53 23.41 -6.74
C PHE A 433 -0.84 23.10 -5.27
N ASN A 434 -1.63 23.94 -4.60
CA ASN A 434 -2.03 23.79 -3.19
C ASN A 434 -0.84 23.58 -2.24
N ILE A 435 0.33 24.15 -2.54
CA ILE A 435 1.54 23.95 -1.75
C ILE A 435 1.38 24.63 -0.39
N GLY A 436 1.52 23.85 0.68
CA GLY A 436 1.31 24.33 2.05
C GLY A 436 -0.16 24.47 2.45
N ALA A 437 -1.10 23.95 1.66
CA ALA A 437 -2.52 23.95 1.99
C ALA A 437 -2.87 22.76 2.89
N TYR A 438 -3.06 23.03 4.18
CA TYR A 438 -3.59 22.09 5.16
C TYR A 438 -4.34 22.87 6.23
N ALA A 439 -5.33 22.25 6.86
CA ALA A 439 -6.04 22.90 7.95
C ALA A 439 -5.13 22.94 9.20
N SER A 440 -4.78 24.14 9.66
CA SER A 440 -4.07 24.34 10.93
C SER A 440 -4.41 25.69 11.53
N ASP A 441 -4.34 25.78 12.86
CA ASP A 441 -4.41 27.07 13.58
C ASP A 441 -5.68 27.90 13.28
N GLY A 442 -6.81 27.23 13.01
CA GLY A 442 -8.07 27.88 12.64
C GLY A 442 -8.12 28.43 11.22
N MET A 443 -7.08 28.23 10.41
CA MET A 443 -7.08 28.57 8.98
C MET A 443 -7.63 27.42 8.16
N SER A 444 -8.41 27.76 7.13
CA SER A 444 -8.80 26.82 6.10
C SER A 444 -7.58 26.41 5.25
N PRO A 445 -7.61 25.24 4.58
CA PRO A 445 -6.55 24.82 3.67
C PRO A 445 -6.24 25.88 2.60
N VAL A 446 -7.26 26.52 2.01
CA VAL A 446 -7.09 27.62 1.04
C VAL A 446 -6.31 28.77 1.67
N THR A 447 -6.76 29.23 2.84
CA THR A 447 -6.16 30.37 3.54
C THR A 447 -4.71 30.07 3.95
N ARG A 448 -4.43 28.83 4.39
CA ARG A 448 -3.08 28.38 4.77
C ARG A 448 -2.13 28.32 3.57
N GLY A 449 -2.63 27.83 2.44
CA GLY A 449 -1.88 27.79 1.17
C GLY A 449 -1.58 29.19 0.63
N LEU A 450 -2.53 30.13 0.73
CA LEU A 450 -2.33 31.53 0.33
C LEU A 450 -1.44 32.30 1.31
N TRP A 451 -1.49 31.97 2.61
CA TRP A 451 -0.49 32.43 3.56
C TRP A 451 0.90 32.02 3.12
N TYR A 452 1.10 30.74 2.76
CA TYR A 452 2.40 30.26 2.28
C TYR A 452 2.84 30.98 1.01
N ALA A 453 1.91 31.19 0.07
CA ALA A 453 2.15 31.89 -1.19
C ALA A 453 2.55 33.37 -1.03
N SER A 454 2.00 34.06 -0.02
CA SER A 454 2.25 35.48 0.24
C SER A 454 3.54 35.77 1.02
N GLN A 455 4.16 34.77 1.64
CA GLN A 455 5.43 34.96 2.33
C GLN A 455 6.59 35.15 1.34
N SER A 456 7.63 35.90 1.72
CA SER A 456 8.92 35.87 1.00
C SER A 456 9.61 34.51 1.19
N GLY A 457 10.18 33.93 0.14
CA GLY A 457 10.93 32.67 0.28
C GLY A 457 11.39 32.05 -1.04
N SER A 458 11.83 30.79 -0.98
CA SER A 458 12.24 30.00 -2.14
C SER A 458 11.11 29.81 -3.16
N TYR A 459 11.48 29.36 -4.36
CA TYR A 459 10.57 29.04 -5.47
C TYR A 459 9.81 30.26 -6.01
N GLY A 460 10.46 31.42 -6.05
CA GLY A 460 9.90 32.64 -6.64
C GLY A 460 8.80 33.30 -5.81
N ARG A 461 8.72 32.99 -4.51
CA ARG A 461 7.74 33.61 -3.61
C ARG A 461 8.16 35.05 -3.21
N PRO A 462 7.20 35.98 -3.04
CA PRO A 462 5.76 35.74 -3.01
C PRO A 462 5.12 35.51 -4.39
N TRP A 463 4.10 34.67 -4.44
CA TRP A 463 3.37 34.32 -5.67
C TRP A 463 2.23 35.32 -5.92
N ASP A 464 2.61 36.56 -6.17
CA ASP A 464 1.75 37.73 -6.44
C ASP A 464 1.29 37.82 -7.92
N SER A 465 1.43 36.73 -8.68
CA SER A 465 0.88 36.58 -10.02
C SER A 465 0.63 35.12 -10.35
N ILE A 466 -0.29 34.87 -11.29
CA ILE A 466 -0.58 33.53 -11.82
C ILE A 466 0.70 32.87 -12.35
N GLU A 467 1.49 33.60 -13.15
CA GLU A 467 2.76 33.11 -13.70
C GLU A 467 3.74 32.66 -12.61
N LYS A 468 3.96 33.50 -11.59
CA LYS A 468 4.88 33.17 -10.48
C LYS A 468 4.38 31.97 -9.67
N SER A 469 3.08 31.84 -9.46
CA SER A 469 2.51 30.69 -8.76
C SER A 469 2.73 29.38 -9.52
N ILE A 470 2.49 29.39 -10.83
CA ILE A 470 2.67 28.20 -11.68
C ILE A 470 4.16 27.85 -11.80
N VAL A 471 5.02 28.82 -12.14
CA VAL A 471 6.47 28.60 -12.24
C VAL A 471 7.05 28.18 -10.89
N GLY A 472 6.64 28.85 -9.81
CA GLY A 472 7.11 28.55 -8.46
C GLY A 472 6.72 27.15 -7.98
N GLY A 473 5.47 26.74 -8.21
CA GLY A 473 5.04 25.37 -7.89
C GLY A 473 5.74 24.31 -8.72
N ALA A 474 5.97 24.57 -10.02
CA ALA A 474 6.76 23.68 -10.86
C ALA A 474 8.21 23.56 -10.39
N LEU A 475 8.86 24.67 -9.99
CA LEU A 475 10.21 24.65 -9.41
C LEU A 475 10.25 23.84 -8.11
N TYR A 476 9.27 24.04 -7.21
CA TYR A 476 9.13 23.25 -6.00
C TYR A 476 9.06 21.75 -6.32
N TYR A 477 8.21 21.36 -7.26
CA TYR A 477 8.07 19.96 -7.66
C TYR A 477 9.35 19.40 -8.30
N GLY A 478 9.96 20.16 -9.22
CA GLY A 478 11.16 19.77 -9.93
C GLY A 478 12.36 19.57 -9.01
N GLU A 479 12.57 20.46 -8.04
CA GLU A 479 13.70 20.39 -7.11
C GLU A 479 13.59 19.28 -6.08
N ASN A 480 12.39 19.07 -5.54
CA ASN A 480 12.19 18.09 -4.46
C ASN A 480 12.02 16.65 -4.99
N PHE A 481 11.55 16.44 -6.23
CA PHE A 481 11.27 15.09 -6.75
C PHE A 481 12.02 14.76 -8.02
N VAL A 482 11.74 15.47 -9.13
CA VAL A 482 12.24 15.10 -10.47
C VAL A 482 13.77 15.13 -10.51
N LYS A 483 14.40 16.19 -9.98
CA LYS A 483 15.87 16.32 -9.92
C LYS A 483 16.52 15.37 -8.91
N GLN A 484 15.75 14.78 -7.99
CA GLN A 484 16.21 13.73 -7.07
C GLN A 484 16.08 12.33 -7.69
N GLY A 485 15.66 12.24 -8.95
CA GLY A 485 15.42 10.99 -9.66
C GLY A 485 14.00 10.45 -9.50
N GLN A 486 13.18 10.97 -8.56
CA GLN A 486 11.80 10.52 -8.33
C GLN A 486 10.83 11.08 -9.38
N ASP A 487 11.06 10.71 -10.63
CA ASP A 487 10.46 11.25 -11.85
C ASP A 487 9.23 10.44 -12.35
N THR A 488 8.61 9.64 -11.48
CA THR A 488 7.30 8.98 -11.70
C THR A 488 6.55 8.88 -10.36
N PHE A 489 5.23 8.66 -10.35
CA PHE A 489 4.51 8.43 -9.09
C PHE A 489 4.99 7.17 -8.36
N TYR A 490 5.33 6.11 -9.11
CA TYR A 490 5.91 4.91 -8.53
C TYR A 490 7.20 5.22 -7.75
N LEU A 491 8.10 6.01 -8.34
CA LEU A 491 9.39 6.32 -7.71
C LEU A 491 9.28 7.33 -6.57
N LYS A 492 8.26 8.19 -6.59
CA LYS A 492 7.91 9.02 -5.43
C LYS A 492 7.37 8.17 -4.26
N LYS A 493 6.64 7.08 -4.55
CA LYS A 493 6.05 6.22 -3.52
C LYS A 493 7.04 5.24 -2.90
N PHE A 494 7.81 4.54 -3.73
CA PHE A 494 8.67 3.45 -3.25
C PHE A 494 10.15 3.84 -3.22
N ASN A 495 10.56 4.80 -4.04
CA ASN A 495 11.95 5.24 -4.17
C ASN A 495 12.99 4.11 -4.22
N VAL A 496 12.95 3.35 -5.32
CA VAL A 496 13.84 2.21 -5.59
C VAL A 496 15.03 2.60 -6.48
N GLN A 497 15.54 3.82 -6.35
CA GLN A 497 16.71 4.28 -7.11
C GLN A 497 17.55 5.32 -6.34
N GLY A 498 18.73 5.60 -6.88
CA GLY A 498 19.65 6.61 -6.35
C GLY A 498 20.28 6.18 -5.02
N ASN A 499 20.92 7.13 -4.33
CA ASN A 499 21.69 6.85 -3.10
C ASN A 499 20.82 6.82 -1.82
N ASN A 500 19.55 7.21 -1.91
CA ASN A 500 18.62 7.35 -0.78
C ASN A 500 17.46 6.33 -0.89
N LEU A 501 17.78 5.06 -1.18
CA LEU A 501 16.80 3.99 -1.33
C LEU A 501 15.83 3.93 -0.14
N TYR A 502 14.54 3.76 -0.45
CA TYR A 502 13.43 3.61 0.52
C TYR A 502 13.22 4.82 1.45
N LYS A 503 13.90 5.94 1.20
CA LYS A 503 13.77 7.20 1.94
C LYS A 503 13.10 8.25 1.06
N HIS A 504 12.68 9.37 1.65
CA HIS A 504 12.01 10.44 0.89
C HIS A 504 10.81 9.90 0.10
N GLN A 505 10.11 8.92 0.67
CA GLN A 505 8.88 8.39 0.11
C GLN A 505 7.77 9.38 0.41
N TYR A 506 7.02 9.74 -0.62
CA TYR A 506 6.01 10.79 -0.53
C TYR A 506 4.80 10.37 0.32
N MET A 507 4.49 9.07 0.35
CA MET A 507 3.25 8.54 0.92
C MET A 507 3.49 7.19 1.60
N THR A 508 2.82 6.97 2.73
CA THR A 508 2.82 5.69 3.48
C THR A 508 1.77 4.71 2.95
N ASN A 509 0.64 5.21 2.43
CA ASN A 509 -0.39 4.37 1.81
C ASN A 509 0.18 3.57 0.62
N VAL A 510 0.12 2.24 0.72
CA VAL A 510 0.66 1.31 -0.28
C VAL A 510 0.04 1.47 -1.67
N GLU A 511 -1.22 1.90 -1.76
CA GLU A 511 -1.98 2.02 -3.01
C GLU A 511 -1.71 3.34 -3.76
N ALA A 512 -0.97 4.27 -3.14
CA ALA A 512 -1.03 5.67 -3.55
C ALA A 512 -0.48 5.94 -4.96
N ALA A 513 0.59 5.24 -5.39
CA ALA A 513 1.13 5.43 -6.74
C ALA A 513 0.11 5.03 -7.82
N ALA A 514 -0.55 3.89 -7.65
CA ALA A 514 -1.58 3.41 -8.56
C ALA A 514 -2.80 4.35 -8.56
N GLY A 515 -3.23 4.80 -7.38
CA GLY A 515 -4.33 5.76 -7.23
C GLY A 515 -4.05 7.08 -7.94
N GLU A 516 -2.87 7.68 -7.72
CA GLU A 516 -2.47 8.93 -8.37
C GLU A 516 -2.28 8.77 -9.89
N GLY A 517 -1.70 7.66 -10.34
CA GLY A 517 -1.62 7.34 -11.78
C GLY A 517 -3.00 7.29 -12.44
N ALA A 518 -3.96 6.61 -11.80
CA ALA A 518 -5.33 6.50 -12.30
C ALA A 518 -6.12 7.82 -12.24
N LYS A 519 -5.76 8.76 -11.35
CA LYS A 519 -6.32 10.12 -11.37
C LYS A 519 -5.71 10.94 -12.51
N LEU A 520 -4.39 10.88 -12.65
CA LEU A 520 -3.65 11.60 -13.68
C LEU A 520 -4.11 11.20 -15.08
N SER A 521 -4.33 9.91 -15.33
CA SER A 521 -4.81 9.41 -16.62
C SER A 521 -6.13 10.05 -17.09
N ARG A 522 -6.99 10.51 -16.16
CA ARG A 522 -8.27 11.17 -16.48
C ARG A 522 -8.09 12.53 -17.15
N ALA A 523 -6.97 13.21 -16.88
CA ALA A 523 -6.66 14.48 -17.54
C ALA A 523 -6.33 14.26 -19.02
N TYR A 524 -5.72 13.13 -19.37
CA TYR A 524 -5.29 12.80 -20.73
C TYR A 524 -6.48 12.33 -21.57
N THR A 525 -6.88 13.18 -22.52
CA THR A 525 -7.93 12.88 -23.50
C THR A 525 -7.51 11.76 -24.45
N ASP A 526 -8.47 11.13 -25.14
CA ASP A 526 -8.17 10.14 -26.19
C ASP A 526 -7.23 10.72 -27.25
N GLU A 527 -7.41 11.99 -27.61
CA GLU A 527 -6.52 12.71 -28.53
C GLU A 527 -5.11 12.88 -27.96
N MET A 528 -4.99 13.24 -26.68
CA MET A 528 -3.68 13.33 -26.02
C MET A 528 -2.99 11.96 -25.93
N LYS A 529 -3.75 10.88 -25.73
CA LYS A 529 -3.22 9.51 -25.71
C LYS A 529 -2.72 9.03 -27.07
N THR A 530 -3.01 9.74 -28.17
CA THR A 530 -2.37 9.49 -29.48
C THR A 530 -0.97 10.09 -29.58
N GLN A 531 -0.61 11.03 -28.71
CA GLN A 531 0.72 11.64 -28.68
C GLN A 531 1.74 10.72 -28.01
N ALA A 532 3.02 11.01 -28.23
CA ALA A 532 4.10 10.23 -27.62
C ALA A 532 4.16 10.47 -26.10
N LEU A 533 3.75 9.47 -25.32
CA LEU A 533 3.88 9.43 -23.87
C LEU A 533 4.98 8.45 -23.48
N THR A 534 5.91 8.88 -22.62
CA THR A 534 7.01 8.03 -22.16
C THR A 534 6.73 7.50 -20.76
N PHE A 535 6.78 6.19 -20.58
CA PHE A 535 6.60 5.50 -19.31
C PHE A 535 7.91 4.86 -18.88
N LYS A 536 8.41 5.21 -17.69
CA LYS A 536 9.62 4.66 -17.08
C LYS A 536 9.23 3.59 -16.06
N ILE A 537 9.38 2.33 -16.46
CA ILE A 537 8.82 1.17 -15.76
C ILE A 537 9.94 0.44 -15.01
N PRO A 538 9.85 0.29 -13.68
CA PRO A 538 10.83 -0.45 -12.88
C PRO A 538 10.96 -1.92 -13.30
N VAL A 539 12.19 -2.41 -13.35
CA VAL A 539 12.53 -3.82 -13.54
C VAL A 539 13.51 -4.23 -12.44
N PHE A 540 13.10 -5.18 -11.61
CA PHE A 540 13.89 -5.71 -10.50
C PHE A 540 14.58 -7.01 -10.89
N ASN A 541 15.66 -7.33 -10.19
CA ASN A 541 16.32 -8.63 -10.32
C ASN A 541 15.50 -9.70 -9.57
N ASN A 542 15.52 -10.94 -10.07
CA ASN A 542 14.95 -12.11 -9.39
C ASN A 542 13.45 -11.98 -9.01
N MET A 543 12.67 -11.29 -9.84
CA MET A 543 11.21 -11.23 -9.67
C MET A 543 10.55 -12.61 -9.83
N PRO A 544 9.41 -12.85 -9.18
CA PRO A 544 8.64 -14.07 -9.39
C PRO A 544 8.20 -14.19 -10.85
N GLU A 545 8.06 -15.44 -11.33
CA GLU A 545 7.75 -15.74 -12.74
C GLU A 545 6.45 -15.05 -13.20
N THR A 546 5.42 -15.12 -12.37
CA THR A 546 4.14 -14.43 -12.59
C THR A 546 4.04 -13.17 -11.74
N ALA A 547 3.14 -12.25 -12.13
CA ALA A 547 2.82 -11.08 -11.32
C ALA A 547 2.29 -11.48 -9.94
N CYS A 548 2.66 -10.73 -8.90
CA CYS A 548 2.18 -10.96 -7.54
C CYS A 548 0.65 -10.83 -7.49
N ALA A 549 -0.05 -11.84 -6.95
CA ALA A 549 -1.51 -11.81 -6.84
C ALA A 549 -1.97 -10.86 -5.72
N LYS A 550 -3.10 -10.17 -5.93
CA LYS A 550 -3.72 -9.36 -4.89
C LYS A 550 -4.31 -10.27 -3.80
N PRO A 551 -3.93 -10.11 -2.53
CA PRO A 551 -4.56 -10.85 -1.44
C PRO A 551 -6.06 -10.56 -1.37
N ALA A 552 -6.85 -11.60 -1.10
CA ALA A 552 -8.32 -11.55 -1.17
C ALA A 552 -9.02 -12.20 0.03
N ILE A 553 -8.25 -12.62 1.03
CA ILE A 553 -8.77 -13.34 2.20
C ILE A 553 -9.10 -12.34 3.31
N ASP A 554 -10.24 -12.54 3.97
CA ASP A 554 -10.68 -11.76 5.11
C ASP A 554 -11.08 -12.66 6.29
N GLY A 555 -11.32 -12.07 7.46
CA GLY A 555 -11.57 -12.76 8.72
C GLY A 555 -10.39 -12.62 9.69
N SER A 556 -10.62 -12.89 10.97
CA SER A 556 -9.54 -12.87 11.96
C SER A 556 -8.40 -13.83 11.58
N PRO A 557 -7.12 -13.39 11.59
CA PRO A 557 -5.96 -14.25 11.37
C PRO A 557 -5.52 -14.99 12.64
N ASN A 558 -6.22 -14.80 13.76
CA ASN A 558 -5.74 -15.28 15.05
C ASN A 558 -5.90 -16.80 15.20
N ASN A 559 -4.80 -17.52 14.91
CA ASN A 559 -4.66 -18.97 15.04
C ASN A 559 -3.92 -19.39 16.32
N LYS A 560 -3.87 -18.54 17.36
CA LYS A 560 -3.17 -18.88 18.61
C LYS A 560 -4.07 -19.53 19.66
N LEU A 561 -3.49 -20.36 20.52
CA LEU A 561 -4.17 -20.97 21.66
C LEU A 561 -4.11 -20.03 22.88
N SER A 562 -5.20 -19.97 23.64
CA SER A 562 -5.24 -19.37 24.99
C SER A 562 -4.88 -20.38 26.08
N SER A 563 -5.02 -21.68 25.78
CA SER A 563 -4.59 -22.76 26.67
C SER A 563 -4.30 -24.04 25.89
N LEU A 564 -3.36 -24.84 26.40
CA LEU A 564 -3.13 -26.24 26.07
C LEU A 564 -2.84 -26.98 27.38
N SER A 565 -3.47 -28.13 27.59
CA SER A 565 -3.24 -28.97 28.76
C SER A 565 -3.49 -30.44 28.46
N VAL A 566 -2.84 -31.29 29.26
CA VAL A 566 -3.10 -32.73 29.29
C VAL A 566 -3.55 -33.10 30.70
N GLU A 567 -4.71 -33.70 30.84
CA GLU A 567 -5.32 -33.98 32.14
C GLU A 567 -4.40 -34.86 33.01
N GLY A 568 -3.99 -34.33 34.17
CA GLY A 568 -3.11 -35.01 35.12
C GLY A 568 -1.61 -34.92 34.81
N TYR A 569 -1.19 -34.17 33.78
CA TYR A 569 0.21 -34.04 33.40
C TYR A 569 0.63 -32.59 33.15
N THR A 570 1.89 -32.29 33.40
CA THR A 570 2.49 -30.98 33.15
C THR A 570 3.14 -30.95 31.78
N LEU A 571 2.89 -29.88 31.02
CA LEU A 571 3.61 -29.62 29.76
C LEU A 571 5.03 -29.14 30.05
N THR A 572 5.99 -29.61 29.27
CA THR A 572 7.34 -29.05 29.23
C THR A 572 7.65 -28.52 27.83
N PRO A 573 7.89 -27.22 27.66
CA PRO A 573 7.78 -26.17 28.67
C PRO A 573 6.35 -25.91 29.13
N THR A 574 6.18 -25.07 30.16
CA THR A 574 4.84 -24.54 30.51
C THR A 574 4.24 -23.84 29.29
N PHE A 575 2.91 -23.96 29.12
CA PHE A 575 2.21 -23.41 27.98
C PHE A 575 2.51 -21.93 27.73
N SER A 576 2.82 -21.60 26.49
CA SER A 576 2.91 -20.26 25.93
C SER A 576 2.34 -20.26 24.50
N MET A 577 1.52 -19.27 24.16
CA MET A 577 0.90 -19.19 22.84
C MET A 577 1.91 -19.11 21.68
N ASP A 578 3.16 -18.71 21.96
CA ASP A 578 4.24 -18.59 20.97
C ASP A 578 5.14 -19.83 20.90
N THR A 579 4.92 -20.82 21.78
CA THR A 579 5.65 -22.09 21.76
C THR A 579 4.82 -23.15 21.07
N GLU A 580 5.37 -23.74 20.00
CA GLU A 580 4.67 -24.71 19.15
C GLU A 580 4.97 -26.17 19.49
N SER A 581 5.93 -26.46 20.36
CA SER A 581 6.29 -27.84 20.71
C SER A 581 6.34 -28.04 22.22
N TYR A 582 5.73 -29.13 22.68
CA TYR A 582 5.61 -29.50 24.09
C TYR A 582 5.86 -30.98 24.28
N ASP A 583 6.49 -31.34 25.40
CA ASP A 583 6.64 -32.70 25.85
C ASP A 583 5.75 -33.00 27.06
N VAL A 584 5.25 -34.23 27.11
CA VAL A 584 4.56 -34.80 28.27
C VAL A 584 5.08 -36.21 28.52
N ILE A 585 5.50 -36.49 29.75
CA ILE A 585 5.90 -37.83 30.17
C ILE A 585 4.75 -38.48 30.92
N VAL A 586 4.40 -39.70 30.49
CA VAL A 586 3.37 -40.52 31.14
C VAL A 586 3.95 -41.87 31.55
N ASN A 587 3.36 -42.49 32.57
CA ASN A 587 3.78 -43.82 33.00
C ASN A 587 3.52 -44.86 31.88
N PRO A 588 4.31 -45.95 31.77
CA PRO A 588 4.13 -46.93 30.70
C PRO A 588 2.77 -47.64 30.74
N SER A 589 2.06 -47.65 31.88
CA SER A 589 0.70 -48.18 31.99
C SER A 589 -0.38 -47.33 31.33
N VAL A 590 -0.10 -46.05 31.05
CA VAL A 590 -1.06 -45.10 30.47
C VAL A 590 -1.22 -45.40 28.98
N SER A 591 -2.42 -45.84 28.58
CA SER A 591 -2.75 -46.18 27.19
C SER A 591 -3.47 -45.07 26.43
N ALA A 592 -3.87 -44.00 27.10
CA ALA A 592 -4.52 -42.84 26.50
C ALA A 592 -4.34 -41.60 27.37
N VAL A 593 -4.36 -40.41 26.76
CA VAL A 593 -4.35 -39.11 27.43
C VAL A 593 -5.54 -38.28 27.00
N SER A 594 -5.98 -37.37 27.87
CA SER A 594 -7.05 -36.41 27.59
C SER A 594 -6.44 -35.04 27.33
N VAL A 595 -6.51 -34.55 26.09
CA VAL A 595 -5.92 -33.28 25.66
C VAL A 595 -7.01 -32.22 25.58
N SER A 596 -6.82 -31.09 26.25
CA SER A 596 -7.71 -29.93 26.19
C SER A 596 -6.96 -28.72 25.66
N ALA A 597 -7.60 -27.96 24.76
CA ALA A 597 -7.03 -26.73 24.23
C ALA A 597 -8.16 -25.76 23.88
N ALA A 598 -7.90 -24.46 23.99
CA ALA A 598 -8.83 -23.41 23.61
C ALA A 598 -8.11 -22.37 22.76
N ALA A 599 -8.75 -21.91 21.69
CA ALA A 599 -8.25 -20.79 20.90
C ALA A 599 -8.34 -19.47 21.67
N ILE A 600 -7.52 -18.47 21.30
CA ILE A 600 -7.70 -17.09 21.76
C ILE A 600 -8.94 -16.50 21.11
N ASP A 601 -9.03 -16.60 19.78
CA ASP A 601 -10.17 -16.07 19.03
C ASP A 601 -11.31 -17.10 18.97
N SER A 602 -12.49 -16.67 19.42
CA SER A 602 -13.70 -17.49 19.43
C SER A 602 -14.17 -17.97 18.05
N LYS A 603 -13.71 -17.34 16.96
CA LYS A 603 -14.03 -17.73 15.59
C LYS A 603 -13.06 -18.75 15.00
N ALA A 604 -11.92 -18.98 15.66
CA ALA A 604 -11.00 -20.04 15.29
C ALA A 604 -11.53 -21.41 15.70
N THR A 605 -11.13 -22.45 14.97
CA THR A 605 -11.48 -23.83 15.27
C THR A 605 -10.24 -24.59 15.74
N VAL A 606 -10.41 -25.45 16.75
CA VAL A 606 -9.34 -26.29 17.30
C VAL A 606 -9.65 -27.76 17.04
N SER A 607 -8.67 -28.50 16.52
CA SER A 607 -8.74 -29.95 16.32
C SER A 607 -7.54 -30.65 16.95
N GLY A 608 -7.62 -31.97 17.14
CA GLY A 608 -6.58 -32.75 17.83
C GLY A 608 -6.73 -32.81 19.36
N THR A 609 -7.86 -32.34 19.89
CA THR A 609 -8.23 -32.43 21.33
C THR A 609 -9.10 -33.66 21.63
N GLY A 610 -9.31 -33.94 22.91
CA GLY A 610 -10.08 -35.08 23.40
C GLY A 610 -9.19 -36.25 23.84
N THR A 611 -9.78 -37.44 23.93
CA THR A 611 -9.06 -38.65 24.34
C THR A 611 -8.26 -39.22 23.18
N VAL A 612 -6.93 -39.25 23.32
CA VAL A 612 -5.99 -39.76 22.32
C VAL A 612 -5.35 -41.05 22.83
N SER A 613 -5.46 -42.13 22.06
CA SER A 613 -4.84 -43.41 22.40
C SER A 613 -3.35 -43.39 22.11
N LEU A 614 -2.54 -43.91 23.04
CA LEU A 614 -1.09 -43.96 22.94
C LEU A 614 -0.61 -45.34 22.49
N GLN A 615 0.27 -45.34 21.50
CA GLN A 615 1.11 -46.48 21.16
C GLN A 615 2.24 -46.64 22.19
N SER A 616 2.94 -47.77 22.17
CA SER A 616 4.15 -47.96 22.97
C SER A 616 5.26 -47.04 22.46
N GLY A 617 6.08 -46.50 23.37
CA GLY A 617 7.14 -45.54 23.01
C GLY A 617 6.62 -44.11 22.85
N ALA A 618 7.23 -43.35 21.93
CA ALA A 618 6.87 -41.97 21.68
C ALA A 618 5.63 -41.83 20.80
N ASN A 619 4.83 -40.81 21.11
CA ASN A 619 3.61 -40.47 20.41
C ASN A 619 3.63 -38.97 20.12
N THR A 620 3.24 -38.57 18.92
CA THR A 620 3.10 -37.16 18.56
C THR A 620 1.64 -36.86 18.29
N ILE A 621 1.08 -35.90 19.00
CA ILE A 621 -0.29 -35.41 18.86
C ILE A 621 -0.20 -34.00 18.27
N SER A 622 -0.90 -33.77 17.16
CA SER A 622 -0.95 -32.46 16.50
C SER A 622 -2.26 -31.75 16.86
N ILE A 623 -2.15 -30.64 17.59
CA ILE A 623 -3.27 -29.75 17.89
C ILE A 623 -3.26 -28.64 16.86
N THR A 624 -4.26 -28.61 15.99
CA THR A 624 -4.32 -27.66 14.88
C THR A 624 -5.36 -26.58 15.17
N VAL A 625 -4.95 -25.33 15.09
CA VAL A 625 -5.83 -24.16 15.18
C VAL A 625 -5.97 -23.55 13.78
N THR A 626 -7.21 -23.43 13.31
CA THR A 626 -7.53 -22.78 12.03
C THR A 626 -8.30 -21.50 12.34
N ALA A 627 -7.72 -20.35 11.99
CA ALA A 627 -8.34 -19.04 12.16
C ALA A 627 -9.52 -18.83 11.19
N GLU A 628 -10.30 -17.76 11.39
CA GLU A 628 -11.45 -17.42 10.54
C GLU A 628 -11.05 -17.19 9.08
N ASN A 629 -9.87 -16.57 8.86
CA ASN A 629 -9.32 -16.35 7.53
C ASN A 629 -8.69 -17.63 6.89
N GLY A 630 -8.65 -18.74 7.62
CA GLY A 630 -8.07 -20.00 7.17
C GLY A 630 -6.59 -20.18 7.51
N ASP A 631 -5.92 -19.21 8.15
CA ASP A 631 -4.54 -19.38 8.62
C ASP A 631 -4.46 -20.51 9.63
N VAL A 632 -3.47 -21.39 9.47
CA VAL A 632 -3.32 -22.59 10.30
C VAL A 632 -2.04 -22.52 11.12
N ARG A 633 -2.16 -22.81 12.41
CA ARG A 633 -1.03 -23.07 13.31
C ARG A 633 -1.17 -24.46 13.92
N THR A 634 -0.05 -25.17 14.03
CA THR A 634 -0.01 -26.50 14.63
C THR A 634 0.87 -26.47 15.88
N TYR A 635 0.31 -26.91 17.00
CA TYR A 635 1.04 -27.18 18.24
C TYR A 635 1.28 -28.68 18.33
N GLN A 636 2.54 -29.06 18.48
CA GLN A 636 2.98 -30.43 18.60
C GLN A 636 3.13 -30.82 20.06
N LEU A 637 2.47 -31.91 20.44
CA LEU A 637 2.55 -32.50 21.77
C LEU A 637 3.19 -33.88 21.65
N ASN A 638 4.43 -33.99 22.14
CA ASN A 638 5.21 -35.21 22.17
C ASN A 638 4.98 -35.94 23.51
N VAL A 639 4.21 -37.02 23.47
CA VAL A 639 3.88 -37.84 24.64
C VAL A 639 4.78 -39.07 24.69
N VAL A 640 5.61 -39.16 25.72
CA VAL A 640 6.54 -40.29 25.89
C VAL A 640 6.13 -41.14 27.08
N ARG A 641 6.01 -42.45 26.83
CA ARG A 641 5.71 -43.46 27.85
C ARG A 641 7.02 -43.97 28.46
N GLN A 642 7.30 -43.61 29.72
CA GLN A 642 8.52 -44.01 30.43
C GLN A 642 8.26 -44.33 31.90
N ALA A 643 8.98 -45.32 32.44
CA ALA A 643 8.97 -45.64 33.88
C ALA A 643 9.44 -44.44 34.71
N ASP A 644 8.96 -44.33 35.95
CA ASP A 644 9.28 -43.24 36.89
C ASP A 644 8.85 -41.82 36.45
N ALA A 645 7.85 -41.71 35.57
CA ALA A 645 7.19 -40.45 35.26
C ALA A 645 6.72 -39.73 36.55
N PRO A 646 6.99 -38.41 36.72
CA PRO A 646 6.53 -37.68 37.89
C PRO A 646 5.00 -37.72 37.98
N VAL A 647 4.48 -38.41 38.99
CA VAL A 647 3.05 -38.51 39.26
C VAL A 647 2.62 -37.24 40.01
N VAL A 648 1.81 -36.40 39.38
CA VAL A 648 1.05 -35.38 40.10
C VAL A 648 -0.25 -36.02 40.57
N THR A 649 -0.34 -36.36 41.85
CA THR A 649 -1.61 -36.69 42.49
C THR A 649 -2.46 -35.43 42.57
N VAL A 650 -3.41 -35.28 41.66
CA VAL A 650 -4.54 -34.35 41.85
C VAL A 650 -5.49 -34.97 42.87
N ASP A 651 -5.53 -34.38 44.07
CA ASP A 651 -6.51 -34.72 45.10
C ASP A 651 -7.90 -34.22 44.65
N PRO A 652 -8.91 -35.10 44.47
CA PRO A 652 -10.23 -34.69 44.02
C PRO A 652 -11.02 -34.12 45.22
N GLY A 653 -10.77 -32.87 45.58
CA GLY A 653 -11.66 -32.17 46.50
C GLY A 653 -11.06 -30.97 47.24
N THR A 654 -11.20 -29.79 46.66
CA THR A 654 -11.80 -28.56 47.24
C THR A 654 -11.29 -27.34 46.50
N GLY A 655 -12.21 -26.50 46.01
CA GLY A 655 -11.85 -25.27 45.31
C GLY A 655 -11.31 -24.22 46.27
N GLN A 656 -10.07 -23.79 46.06
CA GLN A 656 -9.63 -22.40 46.24
C GLN A 656 -8.24 -22.17 45.62
N SER A 657 -8.11 -21.02 44.97
CA SER A 657 -6.93 -20.52 44.26
C SER A 657 -5.83 -20.05 45.22
N GLY A 658 -4.57 -20.45 44.99
CA GLY A 658 -3.39 -19.80 45.58
C GLY A 658 -2.15 -20.69 45.84
N ASN A 659 -1.18 -20.60 44.93
CA ASN A 659 0.28 -20.69 45.09
C ASN A 659 1.06 -21.99 45.47
N SER A 660 2.15 -22.12 44.70
CA SER A 660 3.45 -22.79 44.94
C SER A 660 3.47 -24.30 45.23
N VAL A 661 3.79 -25.08 44.20
CA VAL A 661 4.23 -26.48 44.36
C VAL A 661 5.70 -26.50 44.76
N GLN A 662 5.97 -26.88 46.00
CA GLN A 662 7.30 -27.30 46.45
C GLN A 662 7.53 -28.76 46.03
N ILE A 663 8.59 -29.02 45.28
CA ILE A 663 9.06 -30.38 44.99
C ILE A 663 9.94 -30.83 46.16
N ILE A 664 9.48 -31.84 46.91
CA ILE A 664 10.28 -32.51 47.94
C ILE A 664 10.86 -33.78 47.30
N GLY A 665 12.18 -33.82 47.12
CA GLY A 665 12.91 -35.04 46.73
C GLY A 665 13.01 -36.04 47.90
N PRO A 666 13.20 -37.34 47.62
CA PRO A 666 13.24 -38.35 48.66
C PRO A 666 14.55 -38.27 49.46
N GLY A 667 14.44 -37.95 50.75
CA GLY A 667 15.51 -38.18 51.72
C GLY A 667 15.81 -37.00 52.64
N GLN A 668 14.90 -36.68 53.57
CA GLN A 668 15.26 -36.16 54.90
C GLN A 668 14.30 -36.69 55.96
N THR A 669 14.86 -37.23 57.03
CA THR A 669 14.17 -37.79 58.19
C THR A 669 13.85 -36.69 59.21
N ASP A 670 12.62 -36.70 59.74
CA ASP A 670 12.15 -35.84 60.83
C ASP A 670 12.91 -36.05 62.15
N GLY A 671 13.13 -34.94 62.88
CA GLY A 671 13.48 -34.92 64.31
C GLY A 671 13.26 -33.54 64.94
N PRO A 672 12.84 -33.43 66.23
CA PRO A 672 11.84 -32.44 66.67
C PRO A 672 12.40 -31.25 67.49
N GLY A 673 11.67 -30.11 67.55
CA GLY A 673 11.96 -29.03 68.51
C GLY A 673 11.24 -27.68 68.36
N SER A 674 10.05 -27.57 68.95
CA SER A 674 9.48 -26.44 69.73
C SER A 674 9.64 -24.93 69.36
N SER A 675 8.49 -24.33 69.01
CA SER A 675 7.76 -23.19 69.65
C SER A 675 8.10 -21.69 69.47
N SER A 676 7.02 -20.94 69.15
CA SER A 676 6.65 -19.53 69.44
C SER A 676 7.35 -18.43 68.61
N SER A 677 6.74 -17.32 68.15
CA SER A 677 5.48 -16.59 68.41
C SER A 677 5.28 -15.57 67.24
N GLY A 678 4.06 -15.27 66.74
CA GLY A 678 3.31 -14.06 67.14
C GLY A 678 3.03 -13.06 65.98
N SER A 679 1.90 -13.24 65.29
CA SER A 679 0.90 -12.25 64.79
C SER A 679 1.25 -10.80 64.36
N SER A 680 0.79 -10.40 63.15
CA SER A 680 -0.13 -9.26 62.81
C SER A 680 0.02 -8.87 61.32
N SER A 681 -0.93 -9.08 60.40
CA SER A 681 -2.23 -8.44 60.13
C SER A 681 -2.19 -6.99 59.58
N SER A 682 -2.56 -6.81 58.31
CA SER A 682 -3.53 -5.82 57.71
C SER A 682 -3.35 -5.79 56.17
N ASN A 683 -4.30 -6.22 55.34
CA ASN A 683 -5.45 -5.46 54.78
C ASN A 683 -5.07 -4.07 54.23
N SER A 684 -5.52 -3.54 53.10
CA SER A 684 -6.36 -3.96 51.96
C SER A 684 -6.57 -2.68 51.11
N SER A 685 -6.72 -2.83 49.78
CA SER A 685 -7.49 -1.96 48.84
C SER A 685 -7.22 -0.45 48.74
N VAL A 686 -7.12 0.08 47.51
CA VAL A 686 -8.13 0.97 46.88
C VAL A 686 -7.62 1.54 45.54
N SER A 687 -8.59 1.72 44.65
CA SER A 687 -8.62 2.12 43.25
C SER A 687 -8.20 3.57 42.92
N GLN A 688 -7.91 3.74 41.61
CA GLN A 688 -7.94 4.93 40.73
C GLN A 688 -8.47 6.28 41.28
N SER A 689 -7.79 7.38 40.93
CA SER A 689 -8.29 8.42 39.99
C SER A 689 -7.45 9.73 40.01
N GLY A 690 -7.26 10.33 38.81
CA GLY A 690 -7.00 11.76 38.54
C GLY A 690 -5.65 12.36 38.99
N PRO A 691 -5.09 13.37 38.30
CA PRO A 691 -5.63 14.73 38.51
C PRO A 691 -5.48 15.73 37.33
N GLY A 692 -6.14 16.88 37.47
CA GLY A 692 -5.82 18.13 36.77
C GLY A 692 -5.74 19.32 37.75
N ALA A 693 -4.80 20.25 37.47
CA ALA A 693 -4.80 21.72 37.67
C ALA A 693 -4.98 22.30 39.11
N GLU A 694 -4.27 23.30 39.67
CA GLU A 694 -3.23 24.27 39.27
C GLU A 694 -2.45 24.76 40.53
N THR A 695 -1.29 25.40 40.38
CA THR A 695 -1.02 26.79 40.85
C THR A 695 0.42 27.24 40.52
N SER A 696 0.53 28.54 40.30
CA SER A 696 1.53 29.29 39.54
C SER A 696 2.76 29.74 40.34
N ALA A 697 3.92 29.86 39.67
CA ALA A 697 4.92 30.89 39.95
C ALA A 697 5.86 31.09 38.75
N SER A 698 6.12 32.35 38.45
CA SER A 698 6.76 32.95 37.28
C SER A 698 8.27 33.20 37.45
N SER A 699 9.05 33.21 36.36
CA SER A 699 9.99 34.31 35.99
C SER A 699 10.95 33.95 34.83
N SER A 700 10.92 34.81 33.80
CA SER A 700 12.01 35.38 32.98
C SER A 700 13.17 34.55 32.40
N GLY A 701 13.32 34.62 31.07
CA GLY A 701 14.46 35.34 30.46
C GLY A 701 15.55 34.55 29.70
N LEU A 702 15.61 34.82 28.38
CA LEU A 702 16.80 34.99 27.51
C LEU A 702 17.53 33.78 26.87
N GLU A 703 17.58 33.86 25.54
CA GLU A 703 18.71 33.66 24.60
C GLU A 703 19.53 32.35 24.54
N GLY A 704 19.53 31.75 23.33
CA GLY A 704 20.79 31.54 22.58
C GLY A 704 21.56 30.21 22.71
N ALA A 705 21.66 29.52 21.58
CA ALA A 705 22.81 28.71 21.10
C ALA A 705 22.98 27.22 21.51
N THR A 706 23.02 26.39 20.47
CA THR A 706 23.95 25.27 20.19
C THR A 706 24.20 24.18 21.24
N GLY A 707 23.97 22.91 20.88
CA GLY A 707 24.68 21.78 21.50
C GLY A 707 23.95 20.44 21.55
N VAL A 708 24.26 19.60 20.55
CA VAL A 708 24.47 18.14 20.60
C VAL A 708 23.91 17.34 21.80
N GLY A 709 23.04 16.36 21.49
CA GLY A 709 22.65 15.26 22.38
C GLY A 709 22.32 13.99 21.58
N GLN A 710 23.31 13.13 21.45
CA GLN A 710 23.29 11.81 20.80
C GLN A 710 22.61 10.76 21.72
N PRO A 711 21.81 9.81 21.21
CA PRO A 711 21.57 8.55 21.91
C PRO A 711 22.46 7.41 21.37
N ALA A 712 22.72 6.48 22.28
CA ALA A 712 23.82 5.54 22.30
C ALA A 712 23.74 4.39 21.30
N THR A 713 24.86 4.09 20.66
CA THR A 713 25.18 2.86 19.94
C THR A 713 25.75 1.83 20.92
N ALA A 714 25.28 0.58 20.83
CA ALA A 714 25.88 -0.58 21.48
C ALA A 714 26.65 -1.43 20.46
N THR A 715 27.83 -1.84 20.91
CA THR A 715 29.02 -2.25 20.17
C THR A 715 29.06 -3.75 19.83
N ARG A 716 29.64 -4.13 18.69
CA ARG A 716 30.26 -5.46 18.44
C ARG A 716 31.77 -5.28 18.22
N PRO A 717 32.64 -6.15 18.76
CA PRO A 717 34.08 -5.92 18.74
C PRO A 717 34.74 -6.36 17.43
N ALA A 718 35.81 -5.64 17.09
CA ALA A 718 36.69 -5.85 15.96
C ALA A 718 37.87 -6.79 16.32
N GLY A 719 38.40 -7.45 15.28
CA GLY A 719 39.73 -8.06 15.25
C GLY A 719 40.41 -7.72 13.91
N GLU A 720 41.47 -6.92 14.02
CA GLU A 720 42.50 -6.48 13.07
C GLU A 720 43.14 -7.61 12.21
N THR A 721 43.92 -7.43 11.13
CA THR A 721 44.40 -6.34 10.26
C THR A 721 45.14 -6.97 9.03
N SER A 722 45.44 -6.11 8.05
CA SER A 722 46.38 -6.26 6.90
C SER A 722 45.78 -6.98 5.68
N GLY A 723 45.95 -6.51 4.46
CA GLY A 723 46.79 -5.47 3.90
C GLY A 723 47.12 -5.86 2.45
N ALA A 724 47.31 -4.86 1.61
CA ALA A 724 47.81 -4.92 0.24
C ALA A 724 46.80 -4.96 -0.93
N SER A 725 47.15 -4.09 -1.85
CA SER A 725 46.52 -3.52 -3.03
C SER A 725 46.87 -4.24 -4.33
N VAL A 726 46.08 -3.95 -5.38
CA VAL A 726 46.45 -3.67 -6.80
C VAL A 726 45.83 -4.58 -7.87
N ALA A 727 45.24 -3.88 -8.86
CA ALA A 727 45.08 -4.15 -10.30
C ALA A 727 43.92 -5.02 -10.82
N THR A 728 42.97 -4.30 -11.44
CA THR A 728 42.52 -4.44 -12.84
C THR A 728 43.14 -5.56 -13.68
N GLU A 729 42.29 -6.40 -14.29
CA GLU A 729 42.14 -6.55 -15.75
C GLU A 729 41.02 -7.56 -16.10
N ALA A 730 40.26 -7.23 -17.13
CA ALA A 730 39.50 -8.14 -18.01
C ALA A 730 39.87 -7.73 -19.46
N PRO A 731 39.49 -8.42 -20.57
CA PRO A 731 38.55 -9.55 -20.71
C PRO A 731 38.95 -10.62 -21.79
N GLY A 732 38.05 -11.59 -22.05
CA GLY A 732 38.01 -12.41 -23.28
C GLY A 732 37.11 -13.65 -23.11
N ALA A 733 35.86 -13.67 -23.62
CA ALA A 733 35.42 -14.28 -24.90
C ALA A 733 35.92 -15.74 -25.08
N THR A 734 35.13 -16.78 -25.35
CA THR A 734 34.05 -16.92 -26.35
C THR A 734 33.43 -18.35 -26.27
N ALA A 735 32.18 -18.48 -26.73
CA ALA A 735 31.59 -19.59 -27.50
C ALA A 735 31.13 -20.92 -26.82
N ALA A 736 29.82 -21.15 -26.88
CA ALA A 736 29.12 -22.44 -27.06
C ALA A 736 29.18 -22.87 -28.57
N PRO A 737 28.59 -23.98 -29.11
CA PRO A 737 27.39 -24.73 -28.66
C PRO A 737 27.33 -26.27 -29.00
N GLU A 738 26.12 -26.83 -28.94
CA GLU A 738 25.55 -28.07 -29.57
C GLU A 738 25.53 -29.40 -28.76
N THR A 739 24.36 -29.82 -28.24
CA THR A 739 23.24 -30.66 -28.80
C THR A 739 23.52 -32.17 -28.90
N THR A 740 22.72 -33.00 -28.21
CA THR A 740 21.89 -34.11 -28.76
C THR A 740 21.29 -35.00 -27.66
N ALA A 741 20.07 -35.48 -27.93
CA ALA A 741 19.25 -36.35 -27.09
C ALA A 741 19.56 -37.84 -27.29
N ALA A 742 19.34 -38.67 -26.26
CA ALA A 742 18.77 -40.02 -26.39
C ALA A 742 18.35 -40.60 -25.02
N GLU A 743 17.17 -41.21 -25.07
CA GLU A 743 16.39 -41.96 -24.08
C GLU A 743 17.05 -43.30 -23.67
N THR A 744 16.85 -43.78 -22.43
CA THR A 744 16.53 -45.20 -22.06
C THR A 744 16.80 -45.50 -20.56
N THR A 745 15.71 -45.83 -19.84
CA THR A 745 15.51 -46.71 -18.66
C THR A 745 16.62 -46.94 -17.62
N ALA A 746 16.32 -46.65 -16.34
CA ALA A 746 16.25 -47.60 -15.21
C ALA A 746 16.28 -46.85 -13.86
N ALA A 747 15.40 -47.23 -12.93
CA ALA A 747 15.39 -46.82 -11.53
C ALA A 747 15.97 -47.98 -10.67
N PRO A 748 16.13 -47.82 -9.34
CA PRO A 748 16.84 -46.75 -8.63
C PRO A 748 17.80 -47.34 -7.58
N GLU A 749 18.95 -46.71 -7.28
CA GLU A 749 19.59 -46.83 -5.95
C GLU A 749 20.75 -45.83 -5.77
N THR A 750 20.74 -45.18 -4.60
CA THR A 750 21.86 -44.54 -3.89
C THR A 750 22.64 -43.37 -4.52
N THR A 751 22.38 -42.16 -4.00
CA THR A 751 23.33 -41.03 -3.91
C THR A 751 23.14 -40.44 -2.51
N ALA A 752 24.10 -40.60 -1.59
CA ALA A 752 25.33 -39.83 -1.46
C ALA A 752 25.04 -38.33 -1.24
N ALA A 753 25.39 -37.87 -0.03
CA ALA A 753 25.24 -36.53 0.52
C ALA A 753 26.04 -35.46 -0.25
N PRO A 754 25.66 -34.16 -0.15
CA PRO A 754 26.60 -33.07 -0.33
C PRO A 754 27.27 -32.71 1.00
N GLU A 755 28.60 -32.61 0.93
CA GLU A 755 29.50 -32.19 2.00
C GLU A 755 29.25 -30.73 2.41
N THR A 756 29.14 -30.52 3.72
CA THR A 756 29.17 -29.22 4.38
C THR A 756 30.62 -28.76 4.55
N THR A 757 30.87 -27.52 4.14
CA THR A 757 32.08 -26.74 4.42
C THR A 757 32.33 -26.63 5.93
N ALA A 758 33.53 -27.04 6.34
CA ALA A 758 34.00 -27.05 7.71
C ALA A 758 34.17 -25.63 8.29
N ALA A 759 33.43 -25.33 9.34
CA ALA A 759 33.81 -24.36 10.36
C ALA A 759 34.40 -25.12 11.56
N SER A 760 35.53 -24.66 12.06
CA SER A 760 36.30 -25.29 13.13
C SER A 760 35.53 -25.32 14.45
N SER A 761 35.07 -26.50 14.88
CA SER A 761 34.71 -26.78 16.27
C SER A 761 35.90 -27.42 16.99
N GLN A 762 36.21 -26.94 18.19
CA GLN A 762 36.92 -27.80 19.14
C GLN A 762 35.99 -28.99 19.40
N SER A 763 36.40 -30.18 18.99
CA SER A 763 35.69 -31.43 19.31
C SER A 763 35.80 -31.66 20.83
N GLY A 764 34.78 -31.23 21.56
CA GLY A 764 34.46 -31.82 22.85
C GLY A 764 34.05 -33.28 22.63
N SER A 765 34.26 -34.13 23.64
CA SER A 765 33.60 -35.44 23.63
C SER A 765 32.10 -35.17 23.82
N PRO A 766 31.22 -35.75 22.98
CA PRO A 766 29.78 -35.66 23.20
C PRO A 766 29.43 -35.97 24.65
N GLY A 767 28.57 -35.14 25.24
CA GLY A 767 28.06 -35.33 26.59
C GLY A 767 27.36 -36.67 26.75
N SER A 768 27.37 -37.21 27.97
CA SER A 768 26.71 -38.49 28.26
C SER A 768 25.21 -38.45 27.97
N GLY A 769 24.59 -37.27 27.98
CA GLY A 769 23.14 -37.04 27.86
C GLY A 769 22.33 -37.52 29.05
N ASP A 770 22.98 -37.90 30.15
CA ASP A 770 22.37 -38.16 31.47
C ASP A 770 22.59 -36.90 32.31
N CYS A 771 21.61 -35.99 32.25
CA CYS A 771 21.68 -34.67 32.83
C CYS A 771 21.24 -34.66 34.30
N ASN A 772 20.49 -35.66 34.75
CA ASN A 772 20.02 -35.80 36.12
C ASN A 772 20.95 -36.68 37.00
N GLY A 773 21.88 -37.42 36.39
CA GLY A 773 22.87 -38.25 37.06
C GLY A 773 22.32 -39.58 37.59
N ASP A 774 21.18 -40.05 37.07
CA ASP A 774 20.54 -41.30 37.51
C ASP A 774 21.11 -42.56 36.85
N GLY A 775 22.05 -42.38 35.92
CA GLY A 775 22.72 -43.46 35.18
C GLY A 775 21.93 -43.95 33.97
N GLN A 776 20.80 -43.33 33.64
CA GLN A 776 19.99 -43.60 32.45
C GLN A 776 19.92 -42.36 31.57
N VAL A 777 19.94 -42.57 30.25
CA VAL A 777 19.71 -41.51 29.27
C VAL A 777 18.26 -41.59 28.84
N SER A 778 17.47 -40.56 29.15
CA SER A 778 16.02 -40.62 29.02
C SER A 778 15.38 -39.28 28.63
N MET A 779 14.07 -39.28 28.38
CA MET A 779 13.38 -38.02 28.03
C MET A 779 13.35 -37.02 29.19
N LEU A 780 13.62 -37.48 30.42
CA LEU A 780 13.81 -36.57 31.56
C LEU A 780 15.06 -35.71 31.37
N ASP A 781 16.11 -36.24 30.75
CA ASP A 781 17.33 -35.51 30.42
C ASP A 781 17.10 -34.53 29.28
N VAL A 782 16.34 -34.93 28.25
CA VAL A 782 15.88 -34.02 27.19
C VAL A 782 15.10 -32.84 27.78
N MET A 783 14.18 -33.09 28.71
CA MET A 783 13.44 -32.04 29.38
C MET A 783 14.35 -31.10 30.18
N LEU A 784 15.37 -31.62 30.85
CA LEU A 784 16.33 -30.81 31.60
C LEU A 784 17.16 -29.90 30.67
N ILE A 785 17.57 -30.39 29.50
CA ILE A 785 18.25 -29.56 28.48
C ILE A 785 17.30 -28.47 27.98
N ARG A 786 16.04 -28.81 27.65
CA ARG A 786 15.06 -27.81 27.17
C ARG A 786 14.74 -26.74 28.21
N GLN A 787 14.57 -27.12 29.49
CA GLN A 787 14.37 -26.15 30.56
C GLN A 787 15.58 -25.24 30.75
N HIS A 788 16.79 -25.74 30.56
CA HIS A 788 18.01 -24.93 30.58
C HIS A 788 18.04 -23.89 29.45
N VAL A 789 17.77 -24.32 28.23
CA VAL A 789 17.75 -23.46 27.03
C VAL A 789 16.71 -22.35 27.15
N LEU A 790 15.57 -22.64 27.78
CA LEU A 790 14.49 -21.68 28.01
C LEU A 790 14.70 -20.81 29.27
N GLY A 791 15.81 -20.97 29.98
CA GLY A 791 16.13 -20.22 31.21
C GLY A 791 15.22 -20.55 32.40
N GLN A 792 14.48 -21.67 32.35
CA GLN A 792 13.56 -22.11 33.40
C GLN A 792 14.29 -22.90 34.50
N SER A 793 15.42 -23.53 34.17
CA SER A 793 16.35 -24.15 35.11
C SER A 793 17.80 -23.91 34.66
N SER A 794 18.78 -24.19 35.52
CA SER A 794 20.19 -24.08 35.14
C SER A 794 20.89 -25.41 35.35
N LEU A 795 21.46 -25.95 34.28
CA LEU A 795 22.38 -27.08 34.35
C LEU A 795 23.77 -26.52 34.63
N SER A 796 24.47 -27.15 35.56
CA SER A 796 25.83 -26.74 35.95
C SER A 796 26.68 -27.96 36.27
N GLY A 797 28.01 -27.78 36.25
CA GLY A 797 28.95 -28.85 36.53
C GLY A 797 28.78 -30.06 35.60
N SER A 798 28.75 -31.26 36.16
CA SER A 798 28.63 -32.52 35.39
C SER A 798 27.34 -32.61 34.56
N ALA A 799 26.24 -32.00 35.04
CA ALA A 799 24.98 -31.97 34.31
C ALA A 799 25.06 -31.10 33.05
N ALA A 800 25.77 -29.97 33.11
CA ALA A 800 26.03 -29.13 31.94
C ALA A 800 26.94 -29.84 30.93
N SER A 801 27.98 -30.54 31.40
CA SER A 801 28.85 -31.34 30.51
C SER A 801 28.14 -32.55 29.91
N ALA A 802 27.12 -33.11 30.59
CA ALA A 802 26.29 -34.18 30.05
C ALA A 802 25.29 -33.66 29.00
N ALA A 803 24.86 -32.40 29.11
CA ALA A 803 23.85 -31.76 28.28
C ALA A 803 24.32 -31.27 26.91
N ASP A 804 25.63 -31.10 26.69
CA ASP A 804 26.23 -30.79 25.38
C ASP A 804 26.37 -32.10 24.57
N VAL A 805 25.23 -32.59 24.07
CA VAL A 805 25.11 -33.92 23.46
C VAL A 805 25.71 -33.95 22.05
N ASN A 806 25.79 -32.81 21.37
CA ASN A 806 26.40 -32.69 20.06
C ASN A 806 27.93 -32.38 20.13
N GLY A 807 28.44 -31.98 21.30
CA GLY A 807 29.86 -31.74 21.57
C GLY A 807 30.39 -30.41 21.01
N ASP A 808 29.51 -29.43 20.78
CA ASP A 808 29.84 -28.11 20.22
C ASP A 808 30.25 -27.07 21.27
N GLY A 809 30.15 -27.42 22.55
CA GLY A 809 30.53 -26.58 23.69
C GLY A 809 29.43 -25.63 24.17
N ALA A 810 28.23 -25.66 23.57
CA ALA A 810 27.05 -24.92 24.00
C ALA A 810 25.92 -25.90 24.37
N ILE A 811 25.01 -25.47 25.25
CA ILE A 811 23.79 -26.24 25.54
C ILE A 811 22.64 -25.50 24.87
N THR A 812 22.14 -26.06 23.77
CA THR A 812 21.14 -25.45 22.89
C THR A 812 19.96 -26.39 22.65
N SER A 813 18.95 -25.90 21.93
CA SER A 813 17.85 -26.77 21.48
C SER A 813 18.35 -27.92 20.59
N ALA A 814 19.47 -27.73 19.88
CA ALA A 814 20.07 -28.77 19.05
C ALA A 814 20.55 -29.98 19.89
N ASP A 815 21.00 -29.76 21.13
CA ASP A 815 21.38 -30.83 22.05
C ASP A 815 20.18 -31.61 22.56
N ALA A 816 19.10 -30.90 22.89
CA ALA A 816 17.84 -31.52 23.28
C ALA A 816 17.28 -32.38 22.14
N ASP A 817 17.32 -31.88 20.90
CA ASP A 817 16.85 -32.59 19.73
C ASP A 817 17.75 -33.78 19.39
N ALA A 818 19.07 -33.63 19.46
CA ALA A 818 20.03 -34.72 19.28
C ALA A 818 19.85 -35.83 20.32
N LEU A 819 19.65 -35.45 21.60
CA LEU A 819 19.37 -36.39 22.67
C LEU A 819 18.02 -37.09 22.49
N GLN A 820 16.99 -36.34 22.10
CA GLN A 820 15.66 -36.87 21.79
C GLN A 820 15.74 -37.89 20.66
N SER A 821 16.38 -37.56 19.53
CA SER A 821 16.59 -38.50 18.42
C SER A 821 17.33 -39.77 18.86
N ARG A 822 18.36 -39.62 19.71
CA ARG A 822 19.11 -40.75 20.26
C ARG A 822 18.25 -41.68 21.13
N ILE A 823 17.32 -41.13 21.91
CA ILE A 823 16.39 -41.90 22.77
C ILE A 823 15.27 -42.53 21.95
N LEU A 824 14.76 -41.83 20.93
CA LEU A 824 13.66 -42.29 20.08
C LEU A 824 14.08 -43.26 18.98
N GLY A 825 15.39 -43.43 18.74
CA GLY A 825 15.94 -44.41 17.79
C GLY A 825 15.71 -44.05 16.33
N SER A 826 15.64 -42.75 16.01
CA SER A 826 15.47 -42.20 14.66
C SER A 826 16.80 -41.83 14.02
#